data_AF-A0AAF0BMZ7-F1
#
_entry.id   AF-A0AAF0BMZ7-F1
#
_cell.length_a   1.000
_cell.length_b   1.000
_cell.length_c   1.000
_cell.angle_alpha   90.00
_cell.angle_beta   90.00
_cell.angle_gamma   90.00
#
_symmetry.space_group_name_H-M   'P 1'
#
loop_
_entity.id
_entity.type
_entity.pdbx_description
1 polymer ?
#
loop_
_entity_poly.entity_id
_entity_poly.type
_entity_poly.pdbx_seq_one_letter_code
_entity_poly.pdbx_strand_id
1 'polypeptide(L)'
;MRKWLSLALMWALGTAPALAQDTETETAAVPVAAVETTPGTHPLTADDVNIWLDGFMPYALATGDIAGAVVVVVKDGEILTKRGFGLSDVATGAPVDPDETLFRPGSVSKLFTWTALMQQVEAGKVSLDADINTYLDFEIPPAYGKPITVRDLLTHTTGFEETVKYLITDNPASAFPLGEILKKWTPSRIFAPGEIVAYSNYGAALAGYIVERVSGEPFDDYVEKHIYAPLGMTHSSFRQPLPEGHAGVMSQGYRVASGEPQAFEIISLAPAGSMSATGTDMAKFMIAHLADGGVLLSPETAALMHATAFTPVPGLQGMALGFYHSDAGGETIIGHGGDTVFFHSDLTLFTDRNVGVFISVNSGGKNGASRTVRNSLRTGFLERYFSGPLQPSDASVDEATAKEHAALMAGAYYSSRRPETSWVSLFNILGQGHVTVNADATIATDFFRDEAGVPKEWREIEPFVWQEVGGTSRLAAAVKDGQVVRLSSSDLPPVLSFEPVPTSLSLEWGQPVLGGGLAILVLTAFSWPIAALIRRRYGYNLPVKDKALVAHRLTRAFAFVALGVIAGWFQVVSLTDSSLSALDGRLDMPMRVLQLVTLAAVAGVPISAWNAWLVWNGDRGRLVKLWAALIVFGMLTVAWIILRFRFLTLDLNF
;
A
#
# COMPACT_ATOMS: atom_id res chain seq x y z
N MET A 1 14.97 -12.53 12.19
CA MET A 1 14.24 -12.59 10.90
C MET A 1 13.25 -11.44 10.69
N ARG A 2 13.07 -10.49 11.62
CA ARG A 2 12.09 -9.37 11.52
C ARG A 2 12.56 -8.08 10.79
N LYS A 3 13.80 -8.00 10.28
CA LYS A 3 14.38 -6.76 9.69
C LYS A 3 14.33 -6.67 8.15
N TRP A 4 13.70 -7.61 7.44
CA TRP A 4 13.89 -7.81 5.99
C TRP A 4 12.60 -7.83 5.15
N LEU A 5 11.57 -7.06 5.54
CA LEU A 5 10.38 -6.86 4.71
C LEU A 5 9.92 -5.42 4.86
N SER A 6 10.47 -4.48 4.07
CA SER A 6 10.10 -3.07 4.18
C SER A 6 9.45 -2.51 2.92
N LEU A 7 9.95 -2.73 1.71
CA LEU A 7 9.30 -2.21 0.50
C LEU A 7 8.11 -3.08 0.07
N ALA A 8 8.30 -4.37 -0.21
CA ALA A 8 7.23 -5.22 -0.76
C ALA A 8 6.00 -5.32 0.18
N LEU A 9 6.25 -5.25 1.50
CA LEU A 9 5.20 -5.21 2.51
C LEU A 9 4.53 -3.83 2.60
N MET A 10 5.26 -2.72 2.43
CA MET A 10 4.66 -1.37 2.33
C MET A 10 3.71 -1.27 1.12
N TRP A 11 4.05 -1.90 0.00
CA TRP A 11 3.20 -1.95 -1.19
C TRP A 11 1.93 -2.80 -0.99
N ALA A 12 2.04 -3.95 -0.30
CA ALA A 12 0.92 -4.88 -0.09
C ALA A 12 0.02 -4.54 1.12
N LEU A 13 0.54 -3.86 2.14
CA LEU A 13 -0.19 -3.57 3.38
C LEU A 13 -0.61 -2.11 3.52
N GLY A 14 -0.12 -1.19 2.69
CA GLY A 14 -0.32 0.25 2.93
C GLY A 14 0.20 0.72 4.30
N THR A 15 1.01 -0.09 4.99
CA THR A 15 1.56 0.20 6.31
C THR A 15 3.07 -0.01 6.28
N ALA A 16 3.79 1.01 6.72
CA ALA A 16 5.18 0.86 7.13
C ALA A 16 5.18 0.16 8.50
N PRO A 17 5.97 -0.92 8.70
CA PRO A 17 6.13 -1.48 10.04
C PRO A 17 7.03 -0.56 10.87
N ALA A 18 6.50 0.00 11.95
CA ALA A 18 7.34 0.54 13.02
C ALA A 18 7.99 -0.65 13.76
N LEU A 19 9.30 -0.82 13.63
CA LEU A 19 10.05 -1.78 14.42
C LEU A 19 10.39 -1.14 15.78
N ALA A 20 9.66 -1.56 16.82
CA ALA A 20 9.97 -1.20 18.20
C ALA A 20 11.37 -1.69 18.60
N GLN A 21 12.15 -0.82 19.24
CA GLN A 21 13.26 -1.20 20.12
C GLN A 21 12.96 -0.65 21.50
N ASP A 22 13.01 -1.53 22.49
CA ASP A 22 12.87 -1.21 23.91
C ASP A 22 13.97 -0.26 24.36
N THR A 23 13.58 0.94 24.79
CA THR A 23 14.39 1.77 25.69
C THR A 23 13.46 2.29 26.77
N GLU A 24 13.45 1.59 27.91
CA GLU A 24 12.89 2.10 29.16
C GLU A 24 13.61 3.40 29.51
N THR A 25 12.86 4.50 29.49
CA THR A 25 13.27 5.73 30.19
C THR A 25 12.05 6.25 30.93
N GLU A 26 11.99 5.93 32.22
CA GLU A 26 10.99 6.41 33.17
C GLU A 26 11.13 7.93 33.29
N THR A 27 10.16 8.67 32.75
CA THR A 27 10.04 10.12 32.96
C THR A 27 8.77 10.39 33.77
N ALA A 28 8.97 10.94 34.97
CA ALA A 28 7.91 11.30 35.89
C ALA A 28 7.02 12.40 35.29
N ALA A 29 5.72 12.16 35.27
CA ALA A 29 4.71 13.11 34.81
C ALA A 29 4.63 14.31 35.76
N VAL A 30 4.73 15.52 35.20
CA VAL A 30 4.38 16.78 35.89
C VAL A 30 2.91 17.07 35.59
N PRO A 31 2.06 17.35 36.60
CA PRO A 31 0.64 17.61 36.36
C PRO A 31 0.47 18.97 35.68
N VAL A 32 0.01 18.95 34.43
CA VAL A 32 -0.46 20.16 33.74
C VAL A 32 -1.90 20.40 34.17
N ALA A 33 -2.15 21.54 34.81
CA ALA A 33 -3.48 21.97 35.18
C ALA A 33 -4.36 22.13 33.93
N ALA A 34 -5.53 21.51 33.95
CA ALA A 34 -6.52 21.59 32.88
C ALA A 34 -7.02 23.03 32.74
N VAL A 35 -6.75 23.64 31.59
CA VAL A 35 -7.51 24.80 31.12
C VAL A 35 -8.67 24.24 30.31
N GLU A 36 -9.90 24.49 30.77
CA GLU A 36 -11.11 24.15 30.02
C GLU A 36 -11.13 24.97 28.71
N THR A 37 -10.88 24.33 27.57
CA THR A 37 -11.02 24.96 26.24
C THR A 37 -12.31 24.49 25.59
N THR A 38 -13.19 25.44 25.27
CA THR A 38 -14.33 25.26 24.37
C THR A 38 -13.85 24.77 23.00
N PRO A 39 -14.61 23.95 22.27
CA PRO A 39 -14.25 23.61 20.90
C PRO A 39 -14.29 24.84 19.96
N GLY A 40 -13.30 24.97 19.05
CA GLY A 40 -13.20 26.06 18.06
C GLY A 40 -12.69 27.42 18.59
N THR A 41 -11.71 27.43 19.49
CA THR A 41 -11.26 28.64 20.22
C THR A 41 -10.26 29.52 19.51
N HIS A 42 -9.60 29.04 18.46
CA HIS A 42 -8.57 29.81 17.76
C HIS A 42 -9.13 30.50 16.52
N PRO A 43 -8.83 31.80 16.31
CA PRO A 43 -9.21 32.47 15.07
C PRO A 43 -8.37 31.91 13.93
N LEU A 44 -9.02 31.48 12.83
CA LEU A 44 -8.32 31.06 11.62
C LEU A 44 -7.81 32.28 10.85
N THR A 45 -6.74 32.88 11.35
CA THR A 45 -6.00 34.01 10.74
C THR A 45 -4.59 33.57 10.38
N ALA A 46 -3.97 34.29 9.44
CA ALA A 46 -2.59 34.00 9.03
C ALA A 46 -1.62 34.02 10.22
N ASP A 47 -1.75 34.99 11.13
CA ASP A 47 -0.88 35.12 12.30
C ASP A 47 -1.00 33.92 13.26
N ASP A 48 -2.23 33.48 13.58
CA ASP A 48 -2.44 32.35 14.48
C ASP A 48 -1.91 31.04 13.88
N VAL A 49 -2.23 30.79 12.59
CA VAL A 49 -1.75 29.61 11.86
C VAL A 49 -0.22 29.63 11.78
N ASN A 50 0.38 30.77 11.47
CA ASN A 50 1.84 30.89 11.38
C ASN A 50 2.51 30.58 12.70
N ILE A 51 2.04 31.15 13.81
CA ILE A 51 2.58 30.89 15.15
C ILE A 51 2.48 29.39 15.49
N TRP A 52 1.35 28.76 15.20
CA TRP A 52 1.16 27.34 15.45
C TRP A 52 2.12 26.47 14.61
N LEU A 53 2.21 26.74 13.30
CA LEU A 53 3.11 26.02 12.41
C LEU A 53 4.59 26.24 12.79
N ASP A 54 4.97 27.44 13.22
CA ASP A 54 6.33 27.79 13.66
C ASP A 54 6.76 27.06 14.94
N GLY A 55 5.81 26.70 15.80
CA GLY A 55 6.08 25.81 16.93
C GLY A 55 6.09 24.34 16.54
N PHE A 56 5.10 23.91 15.77
CA PHE A 56 4.85 22.50 15.45
C PHE A 56 5.87 21.93 14.46
N MET A 57 6.06 22.58 13.31
CA MET A 57 6.82 22.00 12.19
C MET A 57 8.31 21.81 12.52
N PRO A 58 9.05 22.79 13.08
CA PRO A 58 10.46 22.56 13.42
C PRO A 58 10.65 21.44 14.43
N TYR A 59 9.78 21.35 15.44
CA TYR A 59 9.81 20.26 16.42
C TYR A 59 9.54 18.90 15.75
N ALA A 60 8.50 18.82 14.91
CA ALA A 60 8.11 17.61 14.21
C ALA A 60 9.19 17.11 13.24
N LEU A 61 9.79 18.01 12.46
CA LEU A 61 10.86 17.68 11.51
C LEU A 61 12.13 17.20 12.23
N ALA A 62 12.56 17.91 13.27
CA ALA A 62 13.72 17.52 14.06
C ALA A 62 13.50 16.19 14.80
N THR A 63 12.33 16.01 15.39
CA THR A 63 11.96 14.77 16.09
C THR A 63 11.86 13.61 15.12
N GLY A 64 11.35 13.83 13.91
CA GLY A 64 11.15 12.82 12.89
C GLY A 64 12.36 12.52 12.00
N ASP A 65 13.46 13.27 12.10
CA ASP A 65 14.59 13.22 11.16
C ASP A 65 14.12 13.41 9.70
N ILE A 66 13.35 14.49 9.47
CA ILE A 66 12.78 14.88 8.17
C ILE A 66 13.46 16.16 7.70
N ALA A 67 13.92 16.19 6.44
CA ALA A 67 14.78 17.27 5.96
C ALA A 67 14.02 18.59 5.78
N GLY A 68 12.87 18.55 5.11
CA GLY A 68 12.08 19.75 4.81
C GLY A 68 10.62 19.45 4.48
N ALA A 69 9.82 20.51 4.56
CA ALA A 69 8.39 20.48 4.32
C ALA A 69 7.89 21.80 3.72
N VAL A 70 6.85 21.71 2.90
CA VAL A 70 6.02 22.84 2.51
C VAL A 70 4.61 22.66 3.08
N VAL A 71 4.05 23.71 3.66
CA VAL A 71 2.67 23.74 4.19
C VAL A 71 1.95 24.97 3.65
N VAL A 72 0.75 24.78 3.11
CA VAL A 72 -0.09 25.86 2.58
C VAL A 72 -1.50 25.73 3.12
N VAL A 73 -2.08 26.86 3.53
CA VAL A 73 -3.47 26.97 3.94
C VAL A 73 -4.15 28.02 3.07
N VAL A 74 -5.28 27.66 2.49
CA VAL A 74 -6.16 28.58 1.74
C VAL A 74 -7.48 28.74 2.47
N LYS A 75 -8.08 29.92 2.36
CA LYS A 75 -9.36 30.24 2.97
C LYS A 75 -10.08 31.28 2.12
N ASP A 76 -11.37 31.07 1.87
CA ASP A 76 -12.25 32.04 1.19
C ASP A 76 -11.70 32.52 -0.16
N GLY A 77 -11.11 31.60 -0.94
CA GLY A 77 -10.53 31.89 -2.25
C GLY A 77 -9.14 32.54 -2.26
N GLU A 78 -8.52 32.71 -1.09
CA GLU A 78 -7.20 33.32 -0.94
C GLU A 78 -6.19 32.41 -0.22
N ILE A 79 -4.89 32.65 -0.44
CA ILE A 79 -3.83 31.99 0.32
C ILE A 79 -3.75 32.64 1.69
N LEU A 80 -4.18 31.94 2.73
CA LEU A 80 -4.09 32.40 4.12
C LEU A 80 -2.63 32.35 4.61
N THR A 81 -1.92 31.26 4.31
CA THR A 81 -0.47 31.17 4.52
C THR A 81 0.18 30.15 3.58
N LYS A 82 1.46 30.38 3.27
CA LYS A 82 2.34 29.45 2.56
C LYS A 82 3.71 29.46 3.21
N ARG A 83 4.17 28.32 3.70
CA ARG A 83 5.35 28.21 4.55
C ARG A 83 6.27 27.08 4.07
N GLY A 84 7.56 27.38 4.02
CA GLY A 84 8.61 26.39 3.88
C GLY A 84 9.32 26.18 5.23
N PHE A 85 9.59 24.92 5.57
CA PHE A 85 10.28 24.52 6.79
C PHE A 85 11.44 23.58 6.43
N GLY A 86 12.55 23.70 7.15
CA GLY A 86 13.72 22.86 6.94
C GLY A 86 14.41 23.11 5.59
N LEU A 87 14.97 22.05 5.01
CA LEU A 87 15.86 22.11 3.85
C LEU A 87 15.29 21.33 2.67
N SER A 88 15.38 21.93 1.48
CA SER A 88 15.12 21.27 0.19
C SER A 88 16.35 20.46 -0.27
N ASP A 89 17.54 20.85 0.18
CA ASP A 89 18.79 20.11 0.00
C ASP A 89 19.69 20.27 1.24
N VAL A 90 19.90 19.15 1.93
CA VAL A 90 20.71 19.06 3.15
C VAL A 90 22.19 19.35 2.87
N ALA A 91 22.73 18.95 1.72
CA ALA A 91 24.15 19.07 1.43
C ALA A 91 24.56 20.52 1.14
N THR A 92 23.70 21.26 0.44
CA THR A 92 23.91 22.68 0.14
C THR A 92 23.35 23.62 1.21
N GLY A 93 22.48 23.12 2.10
CA GLY A 93 21.77 23.93 3.09
C GLY A 93 20.68 24.79 2.47
N ALA A 94 20.19 24.45 1.27
CA ALA A 94 19.14 25.21 0.60
C ALA A 94 17.81 25.09 1.39
N PRO A 95 17.19 26.22 1.76
CA PRO A 95 15.92 26.19 2.47
C PRO A 95 14.78 25.75 1.55
N VAL A 96 13.68 25.30 2.15
CA VAL A 96 12.43 25.13 1.41
C VAL A 96 11.81 26.50 1.13
N ASP A 97 11.58 26.80 -0.14
CA ASP A 97 10.83 27.96 -0.61
C ASP A 97 9.44 27.49 -1.12
N PRO A 98 8.31 27.96 -0.55
CA PRO A 98 6.98 27.53 -0.96
C PRO A 98 6.56 27.97 -2.37
N ASP A 99 7.20 28.98 -2.95
CA ASP A 99 6.92 29.50 -4.28
C ASP A 99 7.73 28.82 -5.38
N GLU A 100 8.95 28.38 -5.06
CA GLU A 100 9.92 27.87 -6.04
C GLU A 100 10.24 26.38 -5.87
N THR A 101 10.35 25.90 -4.62
CA THR A 101 10.81 24.52 -4.37
C THR A 101 9.74 23.52 -4.79
N LEU A 102 10.09 22.66 -5.75
CA LEU A 102 9.22 21.58 -6.19
C LEU A 102 9.29 20.40 -5.21
N PHE A 103 8.11 19.96 -4.81
CA PHE A 103 7.88 18.70 -4.12
C PHE A 103 7.15 17.74 -5.04
N ARG A 104 7.16 16.46 -4.68
CA ARG A 104 6.45 15.42 -5.43
C ARG A 104 5.23 14.98 -4.66
N PRO A 105 4.05 15.54 -4.97
CA PRO A 105 2.82 15.22 -4.25
C PRO A 105 2.36 13.76 -4.36
N GLY A 106 3.06 12.92 -5.15
CA GLY A 106 2.76 11.50 -5.28
C GLY A 106 1.31 11.30 -5.73
N SER A 107 0.57 10.47 -5.02
CA SER A 107 -0.81 10.16 -5.41
C SER A 107 -1.82 11.30 -5.30
N VAL A 108 -1.51 12.43 -4.65
CA VAL A 108 -2.37 13.64 -4.75
C VAL A 108 -2.47 14.12 -6.21
N SER A 109 -1.47 13.83 -7.05
CA SER A 109 -1.49 14.10 -8.49
C SER A 109 -2.70 13.48 -9.20
N LYS A 110 -3.26 12.38 -8.68
CA LYS A 110 -4.43 11.74 -9.28
C LYS A 110 -5.63 12.68 -9.35
N LEU A 111 -5.76 13.63 -8.42
CA LEU A 111 -6.82 14.64 -8.46
C LEU A 111 -6.79 15.46 -9.76
N PHE A 112 -5.61 15.75 -10.31
CA PHE A 112 -5.48 16.43 -11.60
C PHE A 112 -5.95 15.53 -12.75
N THR A 113 -5.57 14.25 -12.72
CA THR A 113 -6.04 13.24 -13.69
C THR A 113 -7.56 13.07 -13.64
N TRP A 114 -8.13 13.02 -12.45
CA TRP A 114 -9.57 12.90 -12.23
C TRP A 114 -10.31 14.15 -12.70
N THR A 115 -9.80 15.35 -12.39
CA THR A 115 -10.35 16.61 -12.91
C THR A 115 -10.31 16.66 -14.43
N ALA A 116 -9.19 16.26 -15.05
CA ALA A 116 -9.08 16.17 -16.51
C ALA A 116 -10.09 15.19 -17.13
N LEU A 117 -10.34 14.05 -16.47
CA LEU A 117 -11.35 13.09 -16.91
C LEU A 117 -12.77 13.67 -16.75
N MET A 118 -13.04 14.37 -15.64
CA MET A 118 -14.32 15.06 -15.43
C MET A 118 -14.55 16.19 -16.43
N GLN A 119 -13.50 16.88 -16.91
CA GLN A 119 -13.61 17.82 -18.04
C GLN A 119 -14.08 17.12 -19.32
N GLN A 120 -13.65 15.88 -19.59
CA GLN A 120 -14.17 15.10 -20.72
C GLN A 120 -15.61 14.63 -20.51
N VAL A 121 -16.00 14.35 -19.26
CA VAL A 121 -17.39 14.03 -18.89
C VAL A 121 -18.31 15.23 -19.11
N GLU A 122 -17.90 16.40 -18.62
CA GLU A 122 -18.62 17.67 -18.82
C GLU A 122 -18.77 18.01 -20.31
N ALA A 123 -17.71 17.80 -21.10
CA ALA A 123 -17.74 17.99 -22.54
C ALA A 123 -18.62 16.96 -23.30
N GLY A 124 -19.24 16.00 -22.60
CA GLY A 124 -20.08 14.95 -23.17
C GLY A 124 -19.30 13.92 -24.00
N LYS A 125 -17.97 13.89 -23.90
CA LYS A 125 -17.11 12.99 -24.66
C LYS A 125 -16.88 11.65 -23.95
N VAL A 126 -17.03 11.63 -22.63
CA VAL A 126 -16.94 10.44 -21.78
C VAL A 126 -18.20 10.34 -20.93
N SER A 127 -18.74 9.13 -20.77
CA SER A 127 -19.83 8.84 -19.84
C SER A 127 -19.30 8.05 -18.64
N LEU A 128 -19.71 8.45 -17.43
CA LEU A 128 -19.29 7.82 -16.17
C LEU A 128 -19.64 6.31 -16.13
N ASP A 129 -20.77 5.93 -16.70
CA ASP A 129 -21.31 4.57 -16.59
C ASP A 129 -21.08 3.73 -17.86
N ALA A 130 -20.32 4.25 -18.83
CA ALA A 130 -19.90 3.51 -20.02
C ALA A 130 -18.72 2.59 -19.73
N ASP A 131 -18.62 1.49 -20.47
CA ASP A 131 -17.47 0.59 -20.47
C ASP A 131 -16.21 1.34 -20.91
N ILE A 132 -15.14 1.29 -20.12
CA ILE A 132 -13.87 1.96 -20.45
C ILE A 132 -13.28 1.48 -21.78
N ASN A 133 -13.56 0.25 -22.21
CA ASN A 133 -13.09 -0.29 -23.48
C ASN A 133 -13.58 0.52 -24.69
N THR A 134 -14.65 1.33 -24.55
CA THR A 134 -15.09 2.22 -25.63
C THR A 134 -14.14 3.37 -25.93
N TYR A 135 -13.24 3.69 -25.00
CA TYR A 135 -12.30 4.81 -25.10
C TYR A 135 -10.84 4.38 -25.29
N LEU A 136 -10.57 3.08 -25.21
CA LEU A 136 -9.22 2.51 -25.34
C LEU A 136 -8.97 2.01 -26.76
N ASP A 137 -7.70 1.97 -27.16
CA ASP A 137 -7.24 1.37 -28.42
C ASP A 137 -6.67 -0.05 -28.23
N PHE A 138 -6.91 -0.63 -27.06
CA PHE A 138 -6.66 -2.01 -26.70
C PHE A 138 -7.78 -2.50 -25.79
N GLU A 139 -7.89 -3.81 -25.63
CA GLU A 139 -8.99 -4.43 -24.87
C GLU A 139 -8.52 -4.84 -23.48
N ILE A 140 -9.25 -4.39 -22.44
CA ILE A 140 -9.17 -4.96 -21.11
C ILE A 140 -10.04 -6.23 -21.10
N PRO A 141 -9.45 -7.41 -20.84
CA PRO A 141 -10.18 -8.67 -20.94
C PRO A 141 -11.42 -8.73 -20.03
N PRO A 142 -12.52 -9.33 -20.52
CA PRO A 142 -13.72 -9.52 -19.70
C PRO A 142 -13.44 -10.46 -18.51
N ALA A 143 -14.00 -10.12 -17.36
CA ALA A 143 -13.94 -10.89 -16.13
C ALA A 143 -15.21 -10.60 -15.31
N TYR A 144 -15.65 -11.59 -14.53
CA TYR A 144 -16.83 -11.48 -13.65
C TYR A 144 -18.15 -11.07 -14.34
N GLY A 145 -18.23 -11.17 -15.67
CA GLY A 145 -19.44 -10.86 -16.45
C GLY A 145 -19.88 -9.38 -16.44
N LYS A 146 -19.02 -8.45 -15.98
CA LYS A 146 -19.31 -7.02 -15.91
C LYS A 146 -18.16 -6.19 -16.52
N PRO A 147 -18.46 -5.16 -17.34
CA PRO A 147 -17.45 -4.22 -17.81
C PRO A 147 -16.95 -3.34 -16.65
N ILE A 148 -15.78 -2.74 -16.83
CA ILE A 148 -15.28 -1.69 -15.94
C ILE A 148 -15.85 -0.37 -16.45
N THR A 149 -16.44 0.44 -15.57
CA THR A 149 -16.94 1.77 -15.94
C THR A 149 -15.94 2.88 -15.63
N VAL A 150 -16.15 4.07 -16.19
CA VAL A 150 -15.34 5.25 -15.85
C VAL A 150 -15.52 5.63 -14.37
N ARG A 151 -16.71 5.44 -13.81
CA ARG A 151 -16.99 5.58 -12.38
C ARG A 151 -16.10 4.66 -11.56
N ASP A 152 -15.94 3.40 -11.98
CA ASP A 152 -15.08 2.43 -11.27
C ASP A 152 -13.60 2.85 -11.24
N LEU A 153 -13.12 3.56 -12.27
CA LEU A 153 -11.77 4.15 -12.25
C LEU A 153 -11.65 5.20 -11.15
N LEU A 154 -12.62 6.12 -11.10
CA LEU A 154 -12.66 7.26 -10.17
C LEU A 154 -12.87 6.84 -8.71
N THR A 155 -13.53 5.70 -8.46
CA THR A 155 -13.79 5.17 -7.10
C THR A 155 -12.84 4.05 -6.68
N HIS A 156 -11.83 3.70 -7.49
CA HIS A 156 -10.94 2.56 -7.24
C HIS A 156 -11.68 1.22 -7.06
N THR A 157 -12.76 0.99 -7.81
CA THR A 157 -13.57 -0.24 -7.76
C THR A 157 -13.46 -1.08 -9.03
N THR A 158 -12.38 -0.92 -9.80
CA THR A 158 -12.15 -1.68 -11.04
C THR A 158 -11.93 -3.18 -10.85
N GLY A 159 -11.47 -3.56 -9.65
CA GLY A 159 -11.10 -4.92 -9.28
C GLY A 159 -9.72 -5.37 -9.74
N PHE A 160 -8.88 -4.48 -10.28
CA PHE A 160 -7.49 -4.80 -10.60
C PHE A 160 -6.70 -5.20 -9.34
N GLU A 161 -5.84 -6.20 -9.46
CA GLU A 161 -4.83 -6.48 -8.44
C GLU A 161 -3.73 -5.40 -8.44
N GLU A 162 -2.97 -5.33 -7.35
CA GLU A 162 -1.80 -4.46 -7.29
C GLU A 162 -0.61 -5.08 -8.05
N THR A 163 0.17 -4.22 -8.71
CA THR A 163 1.40 -4.60 -9.42
C THR A 163 2.52 -3.63 -9.05
N VAL A 164 3.71 -4.14 -8.75
CA VAL A 164 4.82 -3.32 -8.25
C VAL A 164 5.90 -3.07 -9.29
N LYS A 165 6.04 -3.96 -10.28
CA LYS A 165 7.04 -3.84 -11.33
C LYS A 165 6.74 -2.66 -12.25
N TYR A 166 7.77 -1.87 -12.57
CA TYR A 166 7.69 -0.59 -13.29
C TYR A 166 6.77 0.48 -12.67
N LEU A 167 6.30 0.32 -11.44
CA LEU A 167 5.47 1.36 -10.82
C LEU A 167 6.30 2.61 -10.49
N ILE A 168 7.45 2.42 -9.84
CA ILE A 168 8.46 3.45 -9.56
C ILE A 168 9.85 2.89 -9.86
N THR A 169 10.68 3.66 -10.56
CA THR A 169 12.04 3.30 -10.97
C THR A 169 12.97 4.50 -10.89
N ASP A 170 14.27 4.29 -10.73
CA ASP A 170 15.30 5.34 -10.78
C ASP A 170 15.95 5.48 -12.16
N ASN A 171 15.47 4.73 -13.16
CA ASN A 171 16.01 4.70 -14.51
C ASN A 171 15.15 5.52 -15.48
N PRO A 172 15.63 6.66 -15.99
CA PRO A 172 14.92 7.47 -16.98
C PRO A 172 14.57 6.71 -18.27
N ALA A 173 15.34 5.69 -18.64
CA ALA A 173 15.05 4.86 -19.81
C ALA A 173 13.79 3.99 -19.65
N SER A 174 13.22 3.93 -18.46
CA SER A 174 11.96 3.24 -18.14
C SER A 174 10.73 4.15 -18.24
N ALA A 175 10.89 5.41 -18.69
CA ALA A 175 9.80 6.29 -19.06
C ALA A 175 9.29 5.89 -20.45
N PHE A 176 8.24 5.07 -20.49
CA PHE A 176 7.56 4.68 -21.73
C PHE A 176 6.42 5.66 -22.03
N PRO A 177 6.02 5.81 -23.31
CA PRO A 177 4.75 6.43 -23.64
C PRO A 177 3.60 5.74 -22.88
N LEU A 178 2.64 6.52 -22.38
CA LEU A 178 1.57 6.06 -21.49
C LEU A 178 0.80 4.85 -22.07
N GLY A 179 0.41 4.94 -23.35
CA GLY A 179 -0.27 3.84 -24.03
C GLY A 179 0.58 2.57 -24.18
N GLU A 180 1.90 2.68 -24.33
CA GLU A 180 2.78 1.52 -24.46
C GLU A 180 2.91 0.75 -23.15
N ILE A 181 3.13 1.45 -22.02
CA ILE A 181 3.21 0.78 -20.71
C ILE A 181 1.88 0.13 -20.34
N LEU A 182 0.75 0.80 -20.59
CA LEU A 182 -0.57 0.26 -20.26
C LEU A 182 -0.90 -1.03 -21.03
N LYS A 183 -0.53 -1.11 -22.30
CA LYS A 183 -0.72 -2.31 -23.16
C LYS A 183 0.23 -3.44 -22.80
N LYS A 184 1.43 -3.10 -22.34
CA LYS A 184 2.45 -4.08 -21.97
C LYS A 184 2.17 -4.71 -20.60
N TRP A 185 1.44 -4.01 -19.72
CA TRP A 185 1.26 -4.37 -18.30
C TRP A 185 -0.19 -4.26 -17.84
N THR A 186 -1.10 -5.10 -18.33
CA THR A 186 -2.49 -5.13 -17.84
C THR A 186 -2.61 -6.07 -16.63
N PRO A 187 -2.89 -5.57 -15.41
CA PRO A 187 -3.07 -6.42 -14.23
C PRO A 187 -4.30 -7.32 -14.36
N SER A 188 -4.28 -8.48 -13.70
CA SER A 188 -5.50 -9.30 -13.60
C SER A 188 -6.54 -8.60 -12.73
N ARG A 189 -7.81 -8.96 -12.92
CA ARG A 189 -8.87 -8.61 -11.98
C ARG A 189 -9.07 -9.71 -10.94
N ILE A 190 -9.13 -9.32 -9.67
CA ILE A 190 -9.39 -10.19 -8.53
C ILE A 190 -10.78 -9.94 -7.91
N PHE A 191 -11.45 -8.85 -8.33
CA PHE A 191 -12.82 -8.54 -7.95
C PHE A 191 -13.68 -8.18 -9.16
N ALA A 192 -15.00 -8.34 -9.00
CA ALA A 192 -15.95 -7.77 -9.93
C ALA A 192 -15.94 -6.23 -9.82
N PRO A 193 -16.05 -5.49 -10.94
CA PRO A 193 -16.15 -4.04 -10.91
C PRO A 193 -17.33 -3.55 -10.07
N GLY A 194 -17.11 -2.48 -9.32
CA GLY A 194 -18.11 -1.82 -8.46
C GLY A 194 -18.37 -2.48 -7.10
N GLU A 195 -17.70 -3.58 -6.77
CA GLU A 195 -18.02 -4.35 -5.55
C GLU A 195 -17.05 -4.13 -4.38
N ILE A 196 -15.75 -3.95 -4.67
CA ILE A 196 -14.68 -3.85 -3.67
C ILE A 196 -13.74 -2.71 -4.06
N VAL A 197 -13.37 -1.86 -3.10
CA VAL A 197 -12.26 -0.93 -3.29
C VAL A 197 -10.93 -1.67 -3.29
N ALA A 198 -10.20 -1.51 -4.37
CA ALA A 198 -8.82 -1.96 -4.50
C ALA A 198 -8.07 -0.84 -5.19
N TYR A 199 -7.31 -0.07 -4.41
CA TYR A 199 -6.49 1.02 -4.93
C TYR A 199 -5.69 0.59 -6.16
N SER A 200 -5.74 1.38 -7.22
CA SER A 200 -5.16 1.01 -8.50
C SER A 200 -4.46 2.19 -9.16
N ASN A 201 -3.13 2.12 -9.21
CA ASN A 201 -2.32 3.03 -10.01
C ASN A 201 -2.55 2.82 -11.50
N TYR A 202 -2.74 1.56 -11.92
CA TYR A 202 -3.10 1.22 -13.29
C TYR A 202 -4.45 1.85 -13.70
N GLY A 203 -5.47 1.80 -12.83
CA GLY A 203 -6.75 2.46 -13.05
C GLY A 203 -6.63 3.99 -13.23
N ALA A 204 -5.81 4.65 -12.42
CA ALA A 204 -5.54 6.08 -12.58
C ALA A 204 -4.80 6.40 -13.89
N ALA A 205 -3.83 5.58 -14.27
CA ALA A 205 -3.13 5.72 -15.54
C ALA A 205 -4.04 5.48 -16.75
N LEU A 206 -4.96 4.50 -16.66
CA LEU A 206 -6.01 4.31 -17.67
C LEU A 206 -6.89 5.54 -17.82
N ALA A 207 -7.28 6.20 -16.73
CA ALA A 207 -8.05 7.44 -16.83
C ALA A 207 -7.29 8.57 -17.53
N GLY A 208 -6.01 8.76 -17.20
CA GLY A 208 -5.15 9.71 -17.93
C GLY A 208 -5.02 9.34 -19.41
N TYR A 209 -4.94 8.05 -19.74
CA TYR A 209 -4.90 7.59 -21.12
C TYR A 209 -6.23 7.80 -21.85
N ILE A 210 -7.37 7.60 -21.19
CA ILE A 210 -8.69 7.93 -21.76
C ILE A 210 -8.76 9.42 -22.10
N VAL A 211 -8.26 10.30 -21.22
CA VAL A 211 -8.15 11.74 -21.53
C VAL A 211 -7.31 11.97 -22.78
N GLU A 212 -6.13 11.35 -22.88
CA GLU A 212 -5.25 11.47 -24.05
C GLU A 212 -5.96 11.01 -25.35
N ARG A 213 -6.61 9.84 -25.31
CA ARG A 213 -7.31 9.25 -26.46
C ARG A 213 -8.49 10.10 -26.92
N VAL A 214 -9.30 10.59 -25.99
CA VAL A 214 -10.55 11.31 -26.29
C VAL A 214 -10.31 12.78 -26.63
N SER A 215 -9.29 13.40 -26.03
CA SER A 215 -8.90 14.77 -26.37
C SER A 215 -8.05 14.86 -27.65
N GLY A 216 -7.26 13.82 -27.95
CA GLY A 216 -6.25 13.84 -29.01
C GLY A 216 -4.96 14.59 -28.63
N GLU A 217 -4.80 14.97 -27.36
CA GLU A 217 -3.64 15.66 -26.81
C GLU A 217 -2.89 14.69 -25.87
N PRO A 218 -1.53 14.62 -25.87
CA PRO A 218 -0.78 13.90 -24.84
C PRO A 218 -1.25 14.30 -23.44
N PHE A 219 -1.32 13.35 -22.50
CA PHE A 219 -1.90 13.61 -21.17
C PHE A 219 -1.25 14.81 -20.44
N ASP A 220 0.08 14.89 -20.47
CA ASP A 220 0.85 15.98 -19.88
C ASP A 220 0.59 17.32 -20.57
N ASP A 221 0.51 17.35 -21.90
CA ASP A 221 0.10 18.54 -22.67
C ASP A 221 -1.33 18.99 -22.28
N TYR A 222 -2.25 18.04 -22.11
CA TYR A 222 -3.64 18.31 -21.75
C TYR A 222 -3.72 18.97 -20.37
N VAL A 223 -3.05 18.40 -19.36
CA VAL A 223 -3.05 18.98 -18.00
C VAL A 223 -2.39 20.36 -17.99
N GLU A 224 -1.28 20.55 -18.69
CA GLU A 224 -0.60 21.84 -18.81
C GLU A 224 -1.55 22.91 -19.39
N LYS A 225 -2.29 22.58 -20.44
CA LYS A 225 -3.15 23.51 -21.16
C LYS A 225 -4.51 23.76 -20.50
N HIS A 226 -5.14 22.74 -19.92
CA HIS A 226 -6.53 22.80 -19.45
C HIS A 226 -6.67 22.85 -17.93
N ILE A 227 -5.57 22.69 -17.18
CA ILE A 227 -5.57 22.82 -15.72
C ILE A 227 -4.50 23.82 -15.26
N TYR A 228 -3.23 23.61 -15.61
CA TYR A 228 -2.15 24.47 -15.10
C TYR A 228 -2.22 25.88 -15.65
N ALA A 229 -2.36 26.06 -16.96
CA ALA A 229 -2.41 27.39 -17.56
C ALA A 229 -3.62 28.23 -17.07
N PRO A 230 -4.87 27.71 -17.00
CA PRO A 230 -6.01 28.45 -16.46
C PRO A 230 -5.84 28.87 -15.00
N LEU A 231 -5.14 28.06 -14.20
CA LEU A 231 -4.86 28.37 -12.80
C LEU A 231 -3.59 29.21 -12.61
N GLY A 232 -2.76 29.35 -13.64
CA GLY A 232 -1.44 29.97 -13.55
C GLY A 232 -0.44 29.14 -12.74
N MET A 233 -0.52 27.81 -12.78
CA MET A 233 0.42 26.89 -12.11
C MET A 233 1.70 26.68 -12.92
N THR A 234 2.55 27.70 -13.00
CA THR A 234 3.70 27.75 -13.92
C THR A 234 4.89 26.88 -13.52
N HIS A 235 4.93 26.37 -12.28
CA HIS A 235 6.02 25.53 -11.78
C HIS A 235 5.68 24.03 -11.83
N SER A 236 4.42 23.70 -12.10
CA SER A 236 3.92 22.33 -12.04
C SER A 236 4.18 21.56 -13.32
N SER A 237 4.54 20.27 -13.21
CA SER A 237 4.74 19.40 -14.36
C SER A 237 4.49 17.93 -14.05
N PHE A 238 3.84 17.21 -14.97
CA PHE A 238 3.78 15.73 -14.97
C PHE A 238 4.98 15.09 -15.68
N ARG A 239 5.81 15.86 -16.38
CA ARG A 239 6.85 15.36 -17.28
C ARG A 239 8.03 14.77 -16.51
N GLN A 240 8.55 13.68 -17.06
CA GLN A 240 9.71 12.97 -16.53
C GLN A 240 10.66 12.60 -17.69
N PRO A 241 11.94 13.02 -17.65
CA PRO A 241 12.55 13.91 -16.66
C PRO A 241 11.88 15.30 -16.63
N LEU A 242 12.11 16.05 -15.54
CA LEU A 242 11.59 17.41 -15.42
C LEU A 242 12.11 18.29 -16.57
N PRO A 243 11.31 19.28 -17.02
CA PRO A 243 11.78 20.28 -17.96
C PRO A 243 13.03 21.01 -17.44
N GLU A 244 13.91 21.45 -18.34
CA GLU A 244 15.23 22.00 -18.01
C GLU A 244 15.17 23.17 -17.00
N GLY A 245 14.13 24.01 -17.08
CA GLY A 245 13.92 25.14 -16.17
C GLY A 245 13.48 24.77 -14.75
N HIS A 246 13.01 23.54 -14.52
CA HIS A 246 12.46 23.08 -13.24
C HIS A 246 13.44 22.21 -12.44
N ALA A 247 14.46 21.64 -13.10
CA ALA A 247 15.39 20.72 -12.47
C ALA A 247 16.21 21.36 -11.33
N GLY A 248 16.56 22.64 -11.44
CA GLY A 248 17.35 23.35 -10.43
C GLY A 248 16.60 23.72 -9.15
N VAL A 249 15.26 23.66 -9.17
CA VAL A 249 14.40 24.00 -8.03
C VAL A 249 13.68 22.76 -7.45
N MET A 250 14.05 21.57 -7.91
CA MET A 250 13.55 20.31 -7.37
C MET A 250 14.17 20.00 -6.01
N SER A 251 13.34 19.80 -4.98
CA SER A 251 13.81 19.29 -3.69
C SER A 251 14.49 17.93 -3.88
N GLN A 252 15.57 17.69 -3.14
CA GLN A 252 16.11 16.34 -2.99
C GLN A 252 15.14 15.49 -2.15
N GLY A 253 15.09 14.19 -2.44
CA GLY A 253 14.33 13.22 -1.66
C GLY A 253 15.24 12.45 -0.70
N TYR A 254 14.75 12.13 0.49
CA TYR A 254 15.51 11.42 1.51
C TYR A 254 14.73 10.26 2.12
N ARG A 255 15.43 9.24 2.63
CA ARG A 255 14.79 8.29 3.57
C ARG A 255 14.63 8.92 4.95
N VAL A 256 15.71 9.54 5.43
CA VAL A 256 15.81 10.34 6.64
C VAL A 256 16.76 11.50 6.37
N ALA A 257 16.60 12.64 7.06
CA ALA A 257 17.39 13.85 6.81
C ALA A 257 18.89 13.65 7.05
N SER A 258 19.24 12.82 8.03
CA SER A 258 20.62 12.45 8.37
C SER A 258 21.30 11.51 7.35
N GLY A 259 20.56 11.04 6.33
CA GLY A 259 21.05 10.16 5.28
C GLY A 259 21.44 10.89 3.99
N GLU A 260 21.81 10.10 2.99
CA GLU A 260 22.18 10.63 1.66
C GLU A 260 20.95 11.03 0.84
N PRO A 261 21.05 12.08 -0.01
CA PRO A 261 20.02 12.40 -0.99
C PRO A 261 19.81 11.24 -1.96
N GLN A 262 18.59 11.10 -2.44
CA GLN A 262 18.17 10.01 -3.31
C GLN A 262 17.90 10.52 -4.72
N ALA A 263 18.09 9.65 -5.71
CA ALA A 263 17.85 9.99 -7.11
C ALA A 263 16.37 10.31 -7.37
N PHE A 264 16.11 11.11 -8.40
CA PHE A 264 14.76 11.43 -8.85
C PHE A 264 14.00 10.17 -9.29
N GLU A 265 12.82 9.96 -8.72
CA GLU A 265 11.99 8.77 -9.00
C GLU A 265 11.19 8.93 -10.31
N ILE A 266 11.30 8.01 -11.25
CA ILE A 266 10.43 7.93 -12.42
C ILE A 266 9.20 7.10 -12.05
N ILE A 267 8.02 7.64 -12.31
CA ILE A 267 6.73 6.98 -12.09
C ILE A 267 6.17 6.67 -13.47
N SER A 268 6.39 5.44 -13.95
CA SER A 268 6.07 5.08 -15.34
C SER A 268 4.57 5.18 -15.66
N LEU A 269 3.72 5.01 -14.65
CA LEU A 269 2.29 5.30 -14.72
C LEU A 269 2.03 6.77 -14.37
N ALA A 270 2.54 7.69 -15.20
CA ALA A 270 2.62 9.12 -14.88
C ALA A 270 1.33 9.76 -14.31
N PRO A 271 0.12 9.55 -14.88
CA PRO A 271 -1.12 10.11 -14.34
C PRO A 271 -1.46 9.65 -12.92
N ALA A 272 -0.83 8.57 -12.43
CA ALA A 272 -1.02 8.07 -11.09
C ALA A 272 -0.20 8.84 -10.05
N GLY A 273 0.85 9.58 -10.41
CA GLY A 273 1.65 10.25 -9.38
C GLY A 273 2.91 10.99 -9.79
N SER A 274 3.19 11.19 -11.08
CA SER A 274 4.49 11.75 -11.52
C SER A 274 4.69 13.23 -11.24
N MET A 275 3.64 13.96 -10.85
CA MET A 275 3.67 15.42 -10.73
C MET A 275 4.78 15.90 -9.80
N SER A 276 5.37 17.02 -10.18
CA SER A 276 6.12 17.92 -9.31
C SER A 276 5.40 19.26 -9.25
N ALA A 277 5.30 19.85 -8.06
CA ALA A 277 4.59 21.12 -7.84
C ALA A 277 5.14 21.89 -6.64
N THR A 278 4.93 23.20 -6.63
CA THR A 278 5.22 24.06 -5.47
C THR A 278 4.00 24.16 -4.56
N GLY A 279 4.20 24.63 -3.33
CA GLY A 279 3.08 24.86 -2.41
C GLY A 279 2.09 25.87 -2.99
N THR A 280 2.60 26.95 -3.58
CA THR A 280 1.76 27.99 -4.19
C THR A 280 0.92 27.48 -5.35
N ASP A 281 1.45 26.59 -6.18
CA ASP A 281 0.68 25.99 -7.27
C ASP A 281 -0.42 25.07 -6.74
N MET A 282 -0.14 24.27 -5.71
CA MET A 282 -1.17 23.46 -5.04
C MET A 282 -2.26 24.31 -4.38
N ALA A 283 -1.92 25.50 -3.88
CA ALA A 283 -2.88 26.47 -3.34
C ALA A 283 -3.94 26.87 -4.38
N LYS A 284 -3.51 27.16 -5.61
CA LYS A 284 -4.39 27.56 -6.72
C LYS A 284 -5.36 26.44 -7.09
N PHE A 285 -4.88 25.20 -7.10
CA PHE A 285 -5.71 24.02 -7.33
C PHE A 285 -6.76 23.82 -6.22
N MET A 286 -6.38 23.96 -4.95
CA MET A 286 -7.32 23.90 -3.82
C MET A 286 -8.39 24.99 -3.91
N ILE A 287 -7.99 26.24 -4.20
CA ILE A 287 -8.92 27.37 -4.36
C ILE A 287 -9.94 27.10 -5.47
N ALA A 288 -9.52 26.55 -6.61
CA ALA A 288 -10.43 26.23 -7.69
C ALA A 288 -11.49 25.20 -7.29
N HIS A 289 -11.11 24.11 -6.62
CA HIS A 289 -12.08 23.11 -6.18
C HIS A 289 -13.00 23.61 -5.06
N LEU A 290 -12.50 24.43 -4.14
CA LEU A 290 -13.32 25.06 -3.10
C LEU A 290 -14.28 26.13 -3.65
N ALA A 291 -14.01 26.66 -4.84
CA ALA A 291 -14.89 27.55 -5.59
C ALA A 291 -15.78 26.77 -6.59
N ASP A 292 -16.29 25.61 -6.19
CA ASP A 292 -17.17 24.74 -6.98
C ASP A 292 -16.59 24.39 -8.37
N GLY A 293 -15.29 24.10 -8.43
CA GLY A 293 -14.57 23.80 -9.67
C GLY A 293 -13.93 25.01 -10.34
N GLY A 294 -14.30 26.23 -9.96
CA GLY A 294 -13.66 27.47 -10.38
C GLY A 294 -13.62 27.60 -11.90
N VAL A 295 -12.41 27.73 -12.47
CA VAL A 295 -12.20 27.79 -13.93
C VAL A 295 -12.03 26.41 -14.57
N LEU A 296 -12.02 25.32 -13.79
CA LEU A 296 -11.72 23.97 -14.26
C LEU A 296 -12.96 23.19 -14.69
N LEU A 297 -14.06 23.35 -13.95
CA LEU A 297 -15.31 22.60 -14.09
C LEU A 297 -16.49 23.54 -13.82
N SER A 298 -17.65 23.23 -14.40
CA SER A 298 -18.91 23.83 -13.97
C SER A 298 -19.27 23.42 -12.53
N PRO A 299 -20.05 24.24 -11.80
CA PRO A 299 -20.51 23.90 -10.45
C PRO A 299 -21.24 22.55 -10.38
N GLU A 300 -22.04 22.21 -11.40
CA GLU A 300 -22.76 20.95 -11.45
C GLU A 300 -21.82 19.74 -11.56
N THR A 301 -20.77 19.85 -12.39
CA THR A 301 -19.77 18.78 -12.52
C THR A 301 -18.89 18.68 -11.26
N ALA A 302 -18.54 19.82 -10.64
CA ALA A 302 -17.80 19.82 -9.39
C ALA A 302 -18.60 19.18 -8.25
N ALA A 303 -19.87 19.52 -8.10
CA ALA A 303 -20.76 18.90 -7.12
C ALA A 303 -20.88 17.38 -7.35
N LEU A 304 -20.98 16.93 -8.61
CA LEU A 304 -20.95 15.51 -8.95
C LEU A 304 -19.61 14.85 -8.59
N MET A 305 -18.49 15.56 -8.78
CA MET A 305 -17.15 15.07 -8.48
C MET A 305 -16.91 14.91 -6.98
N HIS A 306 -17.45 15.83 -6.17
CA HIS A 306 -17.24 15.90 -4.73
C HIS A 306 -18.25 15.07 -3.93
N ALA A 307 -19.40 14.71 -4.51
CA ALA A 307 -20.38 13.84 -3.86
C ALA A 307 -19.84 12.43 -3.63
N THR A 308 -20.19 11.82 -2.49
CA THR A 308 -19.86 10.42 -2.21
C THR A 308 -20.45 9.50 -3.29
N ALA A 309 -19.59 8.76 -3.97
CA ALA A 309 -19.94 7.84 -5.04
C ALA A 309 -19.85 6.36 -4.60
N PHE A 310 -19.03 6.04 -3.60
CA PHE A 310 -18.89 4.67 -3.09
C PHE A 310 -18.48 4.65 -1.61
N THR A 311 -19.10 3.78 -0.81
CA THR A 311 -18.73 3.58 0.61
C THR A 311 -18.31 2.12 0.82
N PRO A 312 -17.00 1.83 1.02
CA PRO A 312 -16.49 0.46 1.13
C PRO A 312 -17.10 -0.39 2.25
N VAL A 313 -17.28 0.27 3.39
CA VAL A 313 -17.77 -0.30 4.63
C VAL A 313 -18.70 0.74 5.26
N PRO A 314 -19.97 0.41 5.53
CA PRO A 314 -20.90 1.33 6.16
C PRO A 314 -20.38 1.89 7.49
N GLY A 315 -20.70 3.16 7.78
CA GLY A 315 -20.27 3.84 9.01
C GLY A 315 -18.85 4.41 8.98
N LEU A 316 -18.12 4.24 7.87
CA LEU A 316 -16.80 4.80 7.63
C LEU A 316 -16.79 5.73 6.40
N GLN A 317 -15.63 6.34 6.18
CA GLN A 317 -15.33 7.18 5.02
C GLN A 317 -15.53 6.46 3.67
N GLY A 318 -15.81 7.24 2.64
CA GLY A 318 -16.10 6.79 1.28
C GLY A 318 -15.22 7.45 0.23
N MET A 319 -15.44 7.07 -1.02
CA MET A 319 -14.87 7.70 -2.20
C MET A 319 -15.92 8.60 -2.83
N ALA A 320 -15.56 9.84 -3.09
CA ALA A 320 -16.19 10.62 -4.14
C ALA A 320 -15.60 10.22 -5.51
N LEU A 321 -15.85 10.98 -6.58
CA LEU A 321 -15.21 10.72 -7.87
C LEU A 321 -13.79 11.27 -7.87
N GLY A 322 -12.86 10.44 -7.38
CA GLY A 322 -11.43 10.74 -7.32
C GLY A 322 -10.93 11.29 -5.99
N PHE A 323 -11.80 11.88 -5.16
CA PHE A 323 -11.46 12.34 -3.81
C PHE A 323 -11.82 11.28 -2.75
N TYR A 324 -11.02 11.21 -1.70
CA TYR A 324 -11.44 10.61 -0.44
C TYR A 324 -12.51 11.52 0.17
N HIS A 325 -13.58 10.94 0.71
CA HIS A 325 -14.67 11.66 1.36
C HIS A 325 -14.84 11.15 2.79
N SER A 326 -14.75 12.05 3.76
CA SER A 326 -14.87 11.73 5.18
C SER A 326 -15.58 12.85 5.92
N ASP A 327 -16.36 12.50 6.93
CA ASP A 327 -16.98 13.46 7.84
C ASP A 327 -16.30 13.37 9.21
N ALA A 328 -15.72 14.47 9.69
CA ALA A 328 -15.01 14.50 10.96
C ALA A 328 -15.18 15.85 11.67
N GLY A 329 -15.41 15.83 12.98
CA GLY A 329 -15.56 17.05 13.77
C GLY A 329 -16.75 17.94 13.36
N GLY A 330 -17.74 17.37 12.66
CA GLY A 330 -18.88 18.11 12.10
C GLY A 330 -18.60 18.77 10.74
N GLU A 331 -17.45 18.49 10.12
CA GLU A 331 -17.03 19.06 8.84
C GLU A 331 -17.03 18.00 7.73
N THR A 332 -17.52 18.37 6.54
CA THR A 332 -17.40 17.57 5.32
C THR A 332 -16.02 17.78 4.70
N ILE A 333 -15.23 16.71 4.68
CA ILE A 333 -13.84 16.73 4.23
C ILE A 333 -13.69 15.91 2.96
N ILE A 334 -13.15 16.54 1.92
CA ILE A 334 -12.64 15.83 0.76
C ILE A 334 -11.13 16.02 0.64
N GLY A 335 -10.43 15.02 0.11
CA GLY A 335 -8.98 15.12 0.00
C GLY A 335 -8.33 13.97 -0.71
N HIS A 336 -7.00 13.95 -0.65
CA HIS A 336 -6.21 12.81 -1.11
C HIS A 336 -4.84 12.82 -0.41
N GLY A 337 -4.38 11.63 -0.03
CA GLY A 337 -3.02 11.41 0.46
C GLY A 337 -2.08 11.04 -0.68
N GLY A 338 -0.80 11.39 -0.58
CA GLY A 338 0.18 11.11 -1.63
C GLY A 338 1.49 10.61 -1.08
N ASP A 339 2.02 9.55 -1.67
CA ASP A 339 3.33 9.03 -1.30
C ASP A 339 4.09 8.62 -2.57
N THR A 340 5.35 9.02 -2.64
CA THR A 340 6.41 8.33 -3.41
C THR A 340 7.29 7.57 -2.41
N VAL A 341 8.48 7.11 -2.83
CA VAL A 341 9.42 6.47 -1.90
C VAL A 341 10.02 7.50 -0.92
N PHE A 342 10.15 8.76 -1.34
CA PHE A 342 10.84 9.80 -0.55
C PHE A 342 9.98 11.02 -0.22
N PHE A 343 8.88 11.24 -0.95
CA PHE A 343 7.98 12.37 -0.72
C PHE A 343 6.64 11.90 -0.19
N HIS A 344 6.09 12.64 0.78
CA HIS A 344 4.85 12.29 1.45
C HIS A 344 3.99 13.53 1.64
N SER A 345 2.74 13.47 1.21
CA SER A 345 1.87 14.62 1.07
C SER A 345 0.45 14.32 1.51
N ASP A 346 -0.27 15.37 1.86
CA ASP A 346 -1.70 15.33 2.15
C ASP A 346 -2.34 16.62 1.61
N LEU A 347 -3.48 16.48 0.94
CA LEU A 347 -4.34 17.57 0.53
C LEU A 347 -5.71 17.34 1.16
N THR A 348 -6.17 18.30 1.95
CA THR A 348 -7.43 18.25 2.69
C THR A 348 -8.24 19.52 2.40
N LEU A 349 -9.51 19.37 2.03
CA LEU A 349 -10.46 20.44 1.77
C LEU A 349 -11.65 20.32 2.73
N PHE A 350 -11.85 21.33 3.57
CA PHE A 350 -13.03 21.49 4.42
C PHE A 350 -14.06 22.30 3.62
N THR A 351 -14.93 21.60 2.90
CA THR A 351 -15.81 22.21 1.90
C THR A 351 -16.84 23.15 2.52
N ASP A 352 -17.39 22.80 3.69
CA ASP A 352 -18.34 23.63 4.45
C ASP A 352 -17.74 24.96 4.95
N ARG A 353 -16.40 25.07 4.99
CA ARG A 353 -15.67 26.23 5.49
C ARG A 353 -14.93 27.03 4.43
N ASN A 354 -14.92 26.54 3.18
CA ASN A 354 -14.09 27.11 2.12
C ASN A 354 -12.60 27.19 2.54
N VAL A 355 -12.09 26.13 3.17
CA VAL A 355 -10.71 26.05 3.68
C VAL A 355 -10.00 24.83 3.11
N GLY A 356 -8.73 24.99 2.71
CA GLY A 356 -7.89 23.91 2.22
C GLY A 356 -6.53 23.91 2.88
N VAL A 357 -5.97 22.72 3.12
CA VAL A 357 -4.64 22.51 3.70
C VAL A 357 -3.87 21.54 2.82
N PHE A 358 -2.66 21.93 2.43
CA PHE A 358 -1.71 21.07 1.73
C PHE A 358 -0.41 20.99 2.51
N ILE A 359 0.11 19.79 2.70
CA ILE A 359 1.46 19.53 3.21
C ILE A 359 2.19 18.59 2.25
N SER A 360 3.48 18.84 2.04
CA SER A 360 4.40 17.85 1.46
C SER A 360 5.72 17.87 2.20
N VAL A 361 6.25 16.69 2.52
CA VAL A 361 7.58 16.50 3.12
C VAL A 361 8.48 15.73 2.15
N ASN A 362 9.80 15.96 2.23
CA ASN A 362 10.80 15.34 1.35
C ASN A 362 11.60 14.23 2.05
N SER A 363 11.06 13.64 3.11
CA SER A 363 11.64 12.47 3.76
C SER A 363 10.59 11.57 4.37
N GLY A 364 10.83 10.25 4.37
CA GLY A 364 10.04 9.30 5.14
C GLY A 364 10.14 9.52 6.65
N GLY A 365 11.31 9.95 7.13
CA GLY A 365 11.62 10.15 8.53
C GLY A 365 11.87 8.84 9.27
N LYS A 366 12.57 8.89 10.41
CA LYS A 366 12.82 7.69 11.21
C LYS A 366 11.49 7.09 11.67
N ASN A 367 11.39 5.76 11.62
CA ASN A 367 10.17 5.02 11.96
C ASN A 367 8.91 5.47 11.19
N GLY A 368 9.05 6.10 10.02
CA GLY A 368 7.92 6.58 9.23
C GLY A 368 7.25 7.84 9.76
N ALA A 369 8.00 8.68 10.49
CA ALA A 369 7.50 9.90 11.13
C ALA A 369 6.70 10.83 10.21
N SER A 370 6.97 10.85 8.89
CA SER A 370 6.20 11.63 7.91
C SER A 370 4.69 11.38 7.95
N ARG A 371 4.25 10.15 8.24
CA ARG A 371 2.82 9.83 8.41
C ARG A 371 2.26 10.50 9.66
N THR A 372 2.95 10.41 10.78
CA THR A 372 2.55 11.07 12.03
C THR A 372 2.48 12.58 11.85
N VAL A 373 3.50 13.21 11.26
CA VAL A 373 3.51 14.66 11.01
C VAL A 373 2.30 15.12 10.20
N ARG A 374 1.97 14.42 9.10
CA ARG A 374 0.78 14.75 8.28
C ARG A 374 -0.52 14.56 9.04
N ASN A 375 -0.66 13.45 9.76
CA ASN A 375 -1.86 13.16 10.54
C ASN A 375 -2.06 14.17 11.66
N SER A 376 -1.01 14.47 12.43
CA SER A 376 -1.05 15.46 13.52
C SER A 376 -1.33 16.87 12.99
N LEU A 377 -0.80 17.24 11.81
CA LEU A 377 -1.16 18.51 11.18
C LEU A 377 -2.65 18.55 10.83
N ARG A 378 -3.16 17.51 10.15
CA ARG A 378 -4.58 17.46 9.73
C ARG A 378 -5.54 17.47 10.92
N THR A 379 -5.34 16.55 11.86
CA THR A 379 -6.18 16.45 13.07
C THR A 379 -6.03 17.69 13.94
N GLY A 380 -4.79 18.14 14.18
CA GLY A 380 -4.53 19.35 14.96
C GLY A 380 -5.16 20.60 14.35
N PHE A 381 -5.19 20.72 13.02
CA PHE A 381 -5.87 21.82 12.34
C PHE A 381 -7.39 21.76 12.54
N LEU A 382 -8.01 20.59 12.33
CA LEU A 382 -9.45 20.37 12.54
C LEU A 382 -9.86 20.71 13.99
N GLU A 383 -9.13 20.17 14.97
CA GLU A 383 -9.41 20.38 16.39
C GLU A 383 -9.19 21.83 16.81
N ARG A 384 -8.11 22.46 16.32
CA ARG A 384 -7.77 23.84 16.68
C ARG A 384 -8.80 24.84 16.19
N TYR A 385 -9.30 24.69 14.96
CA TYR A 385 -10.09 25.73 14.29
C TYR A 385 -11.58 25.44 14.19
N PHE A 386 -12.02 24.17 14.20
CA PHE A 386 -13.41 23.84 13.90
C PHE A 386 -14.09 23.05 15.03
N SER A 387 -13.47 21.97 15.51
CA SER A 387 -14.18 20.99 16.34
C SER A 387 -13.80 20.98 17.82
N GLY A 388 -12.68 21.59 18.22
CA GLY A 388 -12.00 21.24 19.47
C GLY A 388 -11.51 19.79 19.49
N PRO A 389 -10.94 19.33 20.62
CA PRO A 389 -10.50 17.95 20.76
C PRO A 389 -11.63 16.98 20.44
N LEU A 390 -11.40 16.07 19.49
CA LEU A 390 -12.40 15.10 19.10
C LEU A 390 -12.77 14.23 20.32
N GLN A 391 -14.06 14.03 20.54
CA GLN A 391 -14.55 13.25 21.66
C GLN A 391 -14.95 11.84 21.22
N PRO A 392 -14.61 10.80 22.00
CA PRO A 392 -15.14 9.45 21.80
C PRO A 392 -16.67 9.45 21.90
N SER A 393 -17.34 8.56 21.15
CA SER A 393 -18.78 8.31 21.28
C SER A 393 -19.12 7.71 22.65
N ASP A 394 -20.24 8.14 23.23
CA ASP A 394 -20.86 7.55 24.43
C ASP A 394 -21.73 6.32 24.10
N ALA A 395 -21.93 6.02 22.81
CA ALA A 395 -22.71 4.86 22.39
C ALA A 395 -22.05 3.55 22.84
N SER A 396 -22.87 2.54 23.12
CA SER A 396 -22.40 1.22 23.55
C SER A 396 -23.36 0.13 23.10
N VAL A 397 -22.81 -1.05 22.86
CA VAL A 397 -23.54 -2.29 22.64
C VAL A 397 -23.48 -3.13 23.91
N ASP A 398 -24.52 -3.92 24.20
CA ASP A 398 -24.52 -4.80 25.36
C ASP A 398 -23.41 -5.86 25.23
N GLU A 399 -22.84 -6.26 26.37
CA GLU A 399 -21.65 -7.12 26.39
C GLU A 399 -21.87 -8.49 25.73
N ALA A 400 -23.09 -9.04 25.78
CA ALA A 400 -23.39 -10.33 25.18
C ALA A 400 -23.39 -10.25 23.65
N THR A 401 -24.05 -9.24 23.10
CA THR A 401 -24.03 -8.93 21.66
C THR A 401 -22.61 -8.59 21.19
N ALA A 402 -21.87 -7.78 21.95
CA ALA A 402 -20.49 -7.43 21.62
C ALA A 402 -19.57 -8.65 21.57
N LYS A 403 -19.75 -9.62 22.49
CA LYS A 403 -19.01 -10.90 22.45
C LYS A 403 -19.34 -11.72 21.21
N GLU A 404 -20.60 -11.74 20.78
CA GLU A 404 -21.00 -12.43 19.54
C GLU A 404 -20.37 -11.78 18.31
N HIS A 405 -20.46 -10.46 18.18
CA HIS A 405 -19.85 -9.73 17.07
C HIS A 405 -18.31 -9.82 17.07
N ALA A 406 -17.68 -9.74 18.24
CA ALA A 406 -16.24 -9.95 18.39
C ALA A 406 -15.83 -11.35 17.90
N ALA A 407 -16.59 -12.39 18.26
CA ALA A 407 -16.33 -13.75 17.80
C ALA A 407 -16.49 -13.91 16.28
N LEU A 408 -17.45 -13.20 15.66
CA LEU A 408 -17.63 -13.18 14.20
C LEU A 408 -16.52 -12.42 13.47
N MET A 409 -15.92 -11.41 14.10
CA MET A 409 -14.79 -10.67 13.54
C MET A 409 -13.43 -11.34 13.77
N ALA A 410 -13.32 -12.27 14.72
CA ALA A 410 -12.07 -12.92 15.06
C ALA A 410 -11.46 -13.69 13.88
N GLY A 411 -10.15 -13.52 13.65
CA GLY A 411 -9.41 -14.29 12.65
C GLY A 411 -8.41 -13.47 11.85
N ALA A 412 -7.89 -14.11 10.80
CA ALA A 412 -6.91 -13.53 9.89
C ALA A 412 -7.61 -12.82 8.72
N TYR A 413 -7.03 -11.70 8.27
CA TYR A 413 -7.51 -10.89 7.18
C TYR A 413 -6.36 -10.50 6.24
N TYR A 414 -6.66 -10.31 4.95
CA TYR A 414 -5.72 -9.70 4.00
C TYR A 414 -6.32 -8.43 3.38
N SER A 415 -5.44 -7.53 2.92
CA SER A 415 -5.82 -6.29 2.23
C SER A 415 -6.51 -6.56 0.89
N SER A 416 -7.52 -5.75 0.54
CA SER A 416 -8.15 -5.74 -0.78
C SER A 416 -7.19 -5.24 -1.86
N ARG A 417 -6.24 -4.38 -1.50
CA ARG A 417 -5.10 -4.02 -2.36
C ARG A 417 -4.00 -5.04 -2.16
N ARG A 418 -3.86 -5.96 -3.11
CA ARG A 418 -2.83 -7.00 -3.09
C ARG A 418 -2.52 -7.53 -4.49
N PRO A 419 -1.29 -8.05 -4.71
CA PRO A 419 -1.01 -8.92 -5.85
C PRO A 419 -1.56 -10.34 -5.55
N GLU A 420 -2.29 -10.96 -6.48
CA GLU A 420 -2.85 -12.31 -6.29
C GLU A 420 -2.32 -13.31 -7.33
N THR A 421 -2.02 -12.84 -8.54
CA THR A 421 -1.74 -13.70 -9.69
C THR A 421 -0.25 -13.82 -10.02
N SER A 422 0.62 -13.24 -9.20
CA SER A 422 2.08 -13.29 -9.32
C SER A 422 2.76 -13.95 -8.11
N TRP A 423 4.09 -14.11 -8.17
CA TRP A 423 4.87 -14.65 -7.05
C TRP A 423 4.88 -13.74 -5.81
N VAL A 424 4.55 -12.47 -5.98
CA VAL A 424 4.44 -11.49 -4.88
C VAL A 424 3.22 -11.80 -4.00
N SER A 425 2.25 -12.59 -4.46
CA SER A 425 1.16 -13.13 -3.64
C SER A 425 1.63 -13.93 -2.42
N LEU A 426 2.90 -14.37 -2.38
CA LEU A 426 3.53 -14.94 -1.17
C LEU A 426 3.43 -14.00 0.03
N PHE A 427 3.51 -12.69 -0.18
CA PHE A 427 3.40 -11.71 0.89
C PHE A 427 1.99 -11.64 1.48
N ASN A 428 0.95 -12.07 0.77
CA ASN A 428 -0.42 -12.11 1.31
C ASN A 428 -0.54 -13.11 2.46
N ILE A 429 0.31 -14.14 2.50
CA ILE A 429 0.35 -15.05 3.65
C ILE A 429 1.13 -14.42 4.80
N LEU A 430 2.24 -13.74 4.51
CA LEU A 430 3.10 -13.15 5.54
C LEU A 430 2.53 -11.86 6.16
N GLY A 431 1.68 -11.16 5.43
CA GLY A 431 1.06 -9.89 5.80
C GLY A 431 -0.40 -10.03 6.24
N GLN A 432 -0.83 -11.18 6.76
CA GLN A 432 -2.18 -11.28 7.32
C GLN A 432 -2.28 -10.47 8.61
N GLY A 433 -3.27 -9.59 8.67
CA GLY A 433 -3.65 -8.90 9.91
C GLY A 433 -4.59 -9.79 10.72
N HIS A 434 -4.49 -9.73 12.05
CA HIS A 434 -5.32 -10.52 12.95
C HIS A 434 -6.21 -9.64 13.81
N VAL A 435 -7.46 -10.05 13.93
CA VAL A 435 -8.41 -9.57 14.93
C VAL A 435 -8.48 -10.60 16.04
N THR A 436 -8.16 -10.19 17.27
CA THR A 436 -8.20 -11.04 18.47
C THR A 436 -9.25 -10.54 19.44
N VAL A 437 -9.98 -11.45 20.09
CA VAL A 437 -11.01 -11.13 21.08
C VAL A 437 -10.40 -11.10 22.48
N ASN A 438 -10.64 -10.01 23.20
CA ASN A 438 -10.23 -9.85 24.60
C ASN A 438 -11.32 -10.37 25.55
N ALA A 439 -10.97 -10.54 26.84
CA ALA A 439 -11.88 -11.07 27.84
C ALA A 439 -13.07 -10.14 28.17
N ASP A 440 -12.91 -8.84 27.95
CA ASP A 440 -13.87 -7.77 28.25
C ASP A 440 -14.76 -7.38 27.05
N ALA A 441 -14.90 -8.28 26.07
CA ALA A 441 -15.65 -8.08 24.83
C ALA A 441 -15.06 -7.03 23.86
N THR A 442 -13.89 -6.46 24.15
CA THR A 442 -13.14 -5.67 23.16
C THR A 442 -12.44 -6.57 22.15
N ILE A 443 -12.05 -6.00 21.02
CA ILE A 443 -11.17 -6.66 20.06
C ILE A 443 -9.86 -5.89 19.92
N ALA A 444 -8.77 -6.57 19.63
CA ALA A 444 -7.50 -5.96 19.30
C ALA A 444 -7.11 -6.31 17.86
N THR A 445 -6.44 -5.38 17.19
CA THR A 445 -5.97 -5.56 15.80
C THR A 445 -4.47 -5.35 15.71
N ASP A 446 -3.72 -6.30 15.15
CA ASP A 446 -2.26 -6.17 15.05
C ASP A 446 -1.78 -5.27 13.88
N PHE A 447 -2.68 -4.95 12.95
CA PHE A 447 -2.45 -4.19 11.73
C PHE A 447 -2.94 -2.73 11.81
N PHE A 448 -3.71 -2.38 12.84
CA PHE A 448 -3.93 -0.99 13.25
C PHE A 448 -3.23 -0.74 14.57
N ARG A 449 -2.34 0.25 14.57
CA ARG A 449 -1.49 0.57 15.71
C ARG A 449 -1.60 2.05 16.04
N ASP A 450 -1.43 2.38 17.31
CA ASP A 450 -1.31 3.76 17.75
C ASP A 450 0.04 4.36 17.32
N GLU A 451 0.27 5.62 17.68
CA GLU A 451 1.52 6.33 17.35
C GLU A 451 2.76 5.74 18.04
N ALA A 452 2.58 4.99 19.14
CA ALA A 452 3.64 4.25 19.82
C ALA A 452 3.92 2.88 19.17
N GLY A 453 3.13 2.49 18.17
CA GLY A 453 3.23 1.20 17.49
C GLY A 453 2.59 0.05 18.25
N VAL A 454 1.78 0.34 19.27
CA VAL A 454 1.02 -0.67 20.04
C VAL A 454 -0.26 -1.02 19.27
N PRO A 455 -0.64 -2.32 19.18
CA PRO A 455 -1.92 -2.72 18.59
C PRO A 455 -3.09 -1.98 19.24
N LYS A 456 -3.97 -1.40 18.42
CA LYS A 456 -5.18 -0.73 18.91
C LYS A 456 -6.18 -1.75 19.44
N GLU A 457 -6.83 -1.37 20.53
CA GLU A 457 -8.00 -2.06 21.08
C GLU A 457 -9.26 -1.28 20.72
N TRP A 458 -10.36 -2.01 20.53
CA TRP A 458 -11.60 -1.47 20.02
C TRP A 458 -12.78 -1.96 20.84
N ARG A 459 -13.68 -1.05 21.20
CA ARG A 459 -14.94 -1.33 21.89
C ARG A 459 -16.11 -1.09 20.96
N GLU A 460 -17.06 -2.01 20.93
CA GLU A 460 -18.24 -1.87 20.10
C GLU A 460 -19.16 -0.75 20.61
N ILE A 461 -19.55 0.14 19.70
CA ILE A 461 -20.42 1.29 19.99
C ILE A 461 -21.76 1.21 19.23
N GLU A 462 -21.79 0.55 18.07
CA GLU A 462 -22.98 0.20 17.31
C GLU A 462 -22.74 -1.18 16.66
N PRO A 463 -23.76 -1.93 16.21
CA PRO A 463 -23.56 -3.25 15.61
C PRO A 463 -22.50 -3.24 14.49
N PHE A 464 -21.41 -3.97 14.71
CA PHE A 464 -20.22 -4.05 13.85
C PHE A 464 -19.46 -2.74 13.63
N VAL A 465 -19.69 -1.71 14.46
CA VAL A 465 -18.95 -0.46 14.51
C VAL A 465 -18.28 -0.32 15.87
N TRP A 466 -16.97 -0.19 15.84
CA TRP A 466 -16.09 -0.21 16.99
C TRP A 466 -15.31 1.09 17.06
N GLN A 467 -15.04 1.54 18.26
CA GLN A 467 -14.26 2.73 18.55
C GLN A 467 -13.00 2.36 19.31
N GLU A 468 -11.89 3.00 18.96
CA GLU A 468 -10.63 2.86 19.66
C GLU A 468 -10.78 3.13 21.16
N VAL A 469 -10.27 2.23 22.00
CA VAL A 469 -10.30 2.41 23.46
C VAL A 469 -9.36 3.56 23.83
N GLY A 470 -9.94 4.65 24.35
CA GLY A 470 -9.18 5.86 24.68
C GLY A 470 -8.91 6.79 23.48
N GLY A 471 -9.47 6.49 22.31
CA GLY A 471 -9.34 7.30 21.10
C GLY A 471 -10.67 7.52 20.38
N THR A 472 -10.59 8.14 19.21
CA THR A 472 -11.76 8.50 18.38
C THR A 472 -11.80 7.77 17.05
N SER A 473 -10.77 6.98 16.75
CA SER A 473 -10.71 6.18 15.53
C SER A 473 -11.83 5.13 15.54
N ARG A 474 -12.36 4.83 14.35
CA ARG A 474 -13.42 3.84 14.16
C ARG A 474 -12.94 2.67 13.33
N LEU A 475 -13.39 1.48 13.67
CA LEU A 475 -13.24 0.24 12.93
C LEU A 475 -14.66 -0.26 12.65
N ALA A 476 -14.97 -0.65 11.42
CA ALA A 476 -16.28 -1.20 11.09
C ALA A 476 -16.18 -2.44 10.20
N ALA A 477 -17.21 -3.28 10.25
CA ALA A 477 -17.32 -4.45 9.40
C ALA A 477 -18.61 -4.46 8.57
N ALA A 478 -18.49 -4.86 7.32
CA ALA A 478 -19.63 -5.17 6.47
C ALA A 478 -20.00 -6.65 6.66
N VAL A 479 -21.28 -6.90 6.97
CA VAL A 479 -21.82 -8.23 7.23
C VAL A 479 -22.81 -8.60 6.15
N LYS A 480 -22.67 -9.82 5.62
CA LYS A 480 -23.59 -10.39 4.64
C LYS A 480 -23.92 -11.81 5.06
N ASP A 481 -25.21 -12.14 5.09
CA ASP A 481 -25.72 -13.46 5.47
C ASP A 481 -25.17 -13.96 6.83
N GLY A 482 -25.02 -13.04 7.79
CA GLY A 482 -24.51 -13.33 9.14
C GLY A 482 -23.00 -13.55 9.24
N GLN A 483 -22.24 -13.30 8.16
CA GLN A 483 -20.78 -13.40 8.16
C GLN A 483 -20.14 -12.04 7.85
N VAL A 484 -19.05 -11.74 8.55
CA VAL A 484 -18.19 -10.62 8.20
C VAL A 484 -17.55 -10.93 6.85
N VAL A 485 -17.80 -10.07 5.86
CA VAL A 485 -17.21 -10.20 4.53
C VAL A 485 -16.10 -9.18 4.29
N ARG A 486 -16.08 -8.11 5.10
CA ARG A 486 -15.11 -7.03 4.99
C ARG A 486 -15.01 -6.25 6.29
N LEU A 487 -13.84 -5.68 6.55
CA LEU A 487 -13.67 -4.63 7.56
C LEU A 487 -12.78 -3.50 7.03
N SER A 488 -12.86 -2.32 7.65
CA SER A 488 -11.94 -1.21 7.44
C SER A 488 -11.90 -0.31 8.67
N SER A 489 -11.02 0.69 8.67
CA SER A 489 -10.85 1.66 9.75
C SER A 489 -10.80 3.09 9.19
N SER A 490 -11.23 4.07 9.99
CA SER A 490 -11.04 5.50 9.72
C SER A 490 -9.56 5.89 9.62
N ASP A 491 -8.65 5.06 10.14
CA ASP A 491 -7.20 5.24 10.05
C ASP A 491 -6.63 4.96 8.65
N LEU A 492 -7.43 4.41 7.74
CA LEU A 492 -7.02 4.06 6.38
C LEU A 492 -7.83 4.81 5.34
N PRO A 493 -7.21 5.29 4.25
CA PRO A 493 -7.95 5.92 3.17
C PRO A 493 -9.02 4.98 2.59
N PRO A 494 -10.15 5.51 2.09
CA PRO A 494 -11.32 4.75 1.64
C PRO A 494 -11.12 3.96 0.33
N VAL A 495 -9.87 3.64 -0.01
CA VAL A 495 -9.44 2.88 -1.18
C VAL A 495 -8.89 1.50 -0.81
N LEU A 496 -8.96 1.17 0.47
CA LEU A 496 -8.46 -0.05 1.10
C LEU A 496 -9.53 -0.62 2.01
N SER A 497 -9.61 -1.93 2.05
CA SER A 497 -10.38 -2.69 3.01
C SER A 497 -9.72 -4.03 3.26
N PHE A 498 -10.22 -4.80 4.22
CA PHE A 498 -9.69 -6.12 4.54
C PHE A 498 -10.77 -7.17 4.42
N GLU A 499 -10.40 -8.31 3.86
CA GLU A 499 -11.28 -9.46 3.67
C GLU A 499 -10.81 -10.62 4.56
N PRO A 500 -11.74 -11.40 5.15
CA PRO A 500 -11.37 -12.58 5.91
C PRO A 500 -10.56 -13.58 5.06
N VAL A 501 -9.49 -14.10 5.63
CA VAL A 501 -8.68 -15.14 5.01
C VAL A 501 -9.43 -16.47 5.09
N PRO A 502 -9.62 -17.19 3.97
CA PRO A 502 -10.17 -18.54 4.02
C PRO A 502 -9.34 -19.45 4.93
N THR A 503 -9.96 -20.31 5.73
CA THR A 503 -9.25 -21.19 6.70
C THR A 503 -8.16 -22.05 6.06
N SER A 504 -8.31 -22.41 4.77
CA SER A 504 -7.30 -23.16 4.00
C SER A 504 -6.02 -22.36 3.73
N LEU A 505 -6.04 -21.05 3.93
CA LEU A 505 -4.96 -20.09 3.67
C LEU A 505 -4.50 -19.36 4.93
N SER A 506 -5.06 -19.65 6.10
CA SER A 506 -4.64 -19.00 7.35
C SER A 506 -3.26 -19.53 7.79
N LEU A 507 -2.44 -18.62 8.31
CA LEU A 507 -1.11 -18.92 8.83
C LEU A 507 -1.15 -19.99 9.95
N GLU A 508 -2.21 -20.00 10.75
CA GLU A 508 -2.39 -20.90 11.90
C GLU A 508 -2.29 -22.39 11.50
N TRP A 509 -2.83 -22.75 10.35
CA TRP A 509 -2.75 -24.11 9.80
C TRP A 509 -1.59 -24.28 8.81
N GLY A 510 -1.26 -23.23 8.07
CA GLY A 510 -0.21 -23.26 7.04
C GLY A 510 1.20 -23.39 7.62
N GLN A 511 1.53 -22.69 8.70
CA GLN A 511 2.90 -22.59 9.20
C GLN A 511 3.47 -23.92 9.72
N PRO A 512 2.75 -24.75 10.49
CA PRO A 512 3.26 -26.06 10.91
C PRO A 512 3.47 -27.01 9.73
N VAL A 513 2.59 -26.96 8.72
CA VAL A 513 2.67 -27.80 7.52
C VAL A 513 3.87 -27.39 6.65
N LEU A 514 4.00 -26.09 6.36
CA LEU A 514 5.10 -25.54 5.57
C LEU A 514 6.45 -25.73 6.29
N GLY A 515 6.51 -25.34 7.56
CA GLY A 515 7.70 -25.46 8.39
C GLY A 515 8.14 -26.92 8.60
N GLY A 516 7.18 -27.81 8.89
CA GLY A 516 7.44 -29.24 9.03
C GLY A 516 7.96 -29.87 7.74
N GLY A 517 7.32 -29.58 6.60
CA GLY A 517 7.76 -30.05 5.29
C GLY A 517 9.18 -29.62 4.94
N LEU A 518 9.50 -28.33 5.12
CA LEU A 518 10.85 -27.79 4.90
C LEU A 518 11.88 -28.39 5.87
N ALA A 519 11.54 -28.54 7.15
CA ALA A 519 12.43 -29.15 8.15
C ALA A 519 12.78 -30.60 7.78
N ILE A 520 11.81 -31.38 7.30
CA ILE A 520 12.05 -32.75 6.81
C ILE A 520 13.04 -32.74 5.63
N LEU A 521 12.90 -31.81 4.70
CA LEU A 521 13.81 -31.69 3.56
C LEU A 521 15.22 -31.29 4.01
N VAL A 522 15.36 -30.34 4.94
CA VAL A 522 16.66 -29.96 5.55
C VAL A 522 17.32 -31.18 6.20
N LEU A 523 16.59 -31.87 7.08
CA LEU A 523 17.12 -33.07 7.75
C LEU A 523 17.49 -34.16 6.74
N THR A 524 16.71 -34.34 5.67
CA THR A 524 16.98 -35.33 4.62
C THR A 524 18.21 -34.97 3.79
N ALA A 525 18.37 -33.71 3.40
CA ALA A 525 19.47 -33.22 2.61
C ALA A 525 20.79 -33.28 3.40
N PHE A 526 20.82 -32.74 4.62
CA PHE A 526 22.05 -32.60 5.41
C PHE A 526 22.44 -33.88 6.17
N SER A 527 21.48 -34.75 6.51
CA SER A 527 21.85 -36.08 7.06
C SER A 527 22.60 -36.94 6.04
N TRP A 528 22.47 -36.68 4.73
CA TRP A 528 23.12 -37.46 3.70
C TRP A 528 24.66 -37.37 3.70
N PRO A 529 25.29 -36.18 3.61
CA PRO A 529 26.75 -36.06 3.72
C PRO A 529 27.25 -36.45 5.12
N ILE A 530 26.53 -36.10 6.19
CA ILE A 530 26.89 -36.46 7.56
C ILE A 530 26.96 -37.99 7.71
N ALA A 531 25.91 -38.70 7.28
CA ALA A 531 25.88 -40.15 7.34
C ALA A 531 26.95 -40.79 6.44
N ALA A 532 27.31 -40.17 5.31
CA ALA A 532 28.41 -40.64 4.47
C ALA A 532 29.77 -40.54 5.17
N LEU A 533 30.03 -39.44 5.89
CA LEU A 533 31.24 -39.24 6.68
C LEU A 533 31.32 -40.24 7.84
N ILE A 534 30.21 -40.45 8.57
CA ILE A 534 30.12 -41.44 9.65
C ILE A 534 30.39 -42.84 9.10
N ARG A 535 29.73 -43.24 8.01
CA ARG A 535 29.95 -44.55 7.36
C ARG A 535 31.41 -44.74 6.95
N ARG A 536 32.03 -43.72 6.37
CA ARG A 536 33.45 -43.75 5.99
C ARG A 536 34.36 -43.91 7.21
N ARG A 537 34.07 -43.20 8.32
CA ARG A 537 34.86 -43.27 9.56
C ARG A 537 34.78 -44.62 10.25
N TYR A 538 33.60 -45.27 10.22
CA TYR A 538 33.36 -46.54 10.92
C TYR A 538 33.33 -47.77 9.99
N GLY A 539 33.72 -47.63 8.71
CA GLY A 539 33.79 -48.74 7.77
C GLY A 539 32.45 -49.41 7.42
N TYR A 540 31.33 -48.70 7.56
CA TYR A 540 29.99 -49.26 7.37
C TYR A 540 29.47 -49.04 5.94
N ASN A 541 29.04 -50.11 5.28
CA ASN A 541 28.46 -50.04 3.93
C ASN A 541 26.96 -49.74 3.98
N LEU A 542 26.46 -48.95 3.03
CA LEU A 542 25.03 -48.64 2.96
C LEU A 542 24.23 -49.92 2.62
N PRO A 543 23.23 -50.32 3.42
CA PRO A 543 22.48 -51.56 3.21
C PRO A 543 21.36 -51.38 2.16
N VAL A 544 21.65 -50.68 1.07
CA VAL A 544 20.73 -50.38 -0.03
C VAL A 544 21.46 -50.61 -1.35
N LYS A 545 20.89 -51.41 -2.24
CA LYS A 545 21.49 -51.78 -3.55
C LYS A 545 20.55 -51.44 -4.70
N ASP A 546 21.10 -51.50 -5.92
CA ASP A 546 20.35 -51.44 -7.18
C ASP A 546 19.40 -50.23 -7.29
N LYS A 547 18.17 -50.46 -7.76
CA LYS A 547 17.15 -49.40 -7.94
C LYS A 547 16.86 -48.63 -6.65
N ALA A 548 16.90 -49.29 -5.49
CA ALA A 548 16.70 -48.63 -4.20
C ALA A 548 17.85 -47.68 -3.83
N LEU A 549 19.09 -48.00 -4.24
CA LEU A 549 20.23 -47.10 -4.04
C LEU A 549 20.10 -45.85 -4.90
N VAL A 550 19.67 -46.01 -6.15
CA VAL A 550 19.41 -44.90 -7.08
C VAL A 550 18.31 -44.00 -6.52
N ALA A 551 17.15 -44.56 -6.17
CA ALA A 551 16.03 -43.79 -5.62
C ALA A 551 16.40 -43.06 -4.32
N HIS A 552 17.17 -43.72 -3.44
CA HIS A 552 17.67 -43.12 -2.20
C HIS A 552 18.55 -41.89 -2.45
N ARG A 553 19.49 -41.98 -3.41
CA ARG A 553 20.40 -40.87 -3.76
C ARG A 553 19.65 -39.74 -4.46
N LEU A 554 18.82 -40.07 -5.45
CA LEU A 554 18.02 -39.08 -6.17
C LEU A 554 17.12 -38.31 -5.20
N THR A 555 16.41 -38.98 -4.30
CA THR A 555 15.54 -38.32 -3.31
C THR A 555 16.29 -37.25 -2.49
N ARG A 556 17.55 -37.51 -2.11
CA ARG A 556 18.37 -36.56 -1.33
C ARG A 556 18.96 -35.45 -2.19
N ALA A 557 19.34 -35.76 -3.44
CA ALA A 557 19.74 -34.75 -4.40
C ALA A 557 18.59 -33.78 -4.69
N PHE A 558 17.38 -34.29 -4.93
CA PHE A 558 16.19 -33.45 -5.11
C PHE A 558 15.82 -32.69 -3.85
N ALA A 559 16.13 -33.19 -2.64
CA ALA A 559 15.93 -32.41 -1.41
C ALA A 559 16.82 -31.16 -1.39
N PHE A 560 18.09 -31.26 -1.84
CA PHE A 560 18.94 -30.09 -2.05
C PHE A 560 18.41 -29.16 -3.13
N VAL A 561 17.92 -29.70 -4.27
CA VAL A 561 17.33 -28.89 -5.34
C VAL A 561 16.11 -28.11 -4.82
N ALA A 562 15.21 -28.77 -4.09
CA ALA A 562 14.03 -28.14 -3.49
C ALA A 562 14.41 -27.00 -2.52
N LEU A 563 15.37 -27.25 -1.62
CA LEU A 563 15.87 -26.21 -0.70
C LEU A 563 16.57 -25.07 -1.45
N GLY A 564 17.32 -25.37 -2.50
CA GLY A 564 17.97 -24.39 -3.37
C GLY A 564 16.96 -23.50 -4.10
N VAL A 565 15.83 -24.06 -4.55
CA VAL A 565 14.72 -23.30 -5.15
C VAL A 565 14.09 -22.35 -4.13
N ILE A 566 13.79 -22.83 -2.92
CA ILE A 566 13.23 -21.97 -1.86
C ILE A 566 14.22 -20.84 -1.51
N ALA A 567 15.50 -21.15 -1.37
CA ALA A 567 16.54 -20.15 -1.12
C ALA A 567 16.68 -19.15 -2.29
N GLY A 568 16.59 -19.62 -3.54
CA GLY A 568 16.65 -18.78 -4.74
C GLY A 568 15.49 -17.80 -4.82
N TRP A 569 14.26 -18.26 -4.57
CA TRP A 569 13.08 -17.38 -4.54
C TRP A 569 13.12 -16.42 -3.36
N PHE A 570 13.63 -16.85 -2.20
CA PHE A 570 13.89 -15.95 -1.08
C PHE A 570 14.92 -14.86 -1.44
N GLN A 571 15.94 -15.19 -2.24
CA GLN A 571 16.89 -14.21 -2.74
C GLN A 571 16.25 -13.22 -3.72
N VAL A 572 15.36 -13.67 -4.61
CA VAL A 572 14.59 -12.77 -5.51
C VAL A 572 13.76 -11.79 -4.69
N VAL A 573 13.04 -12.28 -3.67
CA VAL A 573 12.30 -11.46 -2.71
C VAL A 573 13.21 -10.41 -2.05
N SER A 574 14.35 -10.84 -1.51
CA SER A 574 15.31 -9.97 -0.82
C SER A 574 15.88 -8.87 -1.73
N LEU A 575 16.22 -9.22 -2.98
CA LEU A 575 16.73 -8.24 -3.95
C LEU A 575 15.66 -7.22 -4.33
N THR A 576 14.43 -7.68 -4.54
CA THR A 576 13.27 -6.82 -4.87
C THR A 576 12.97 -5.83 -3.76
N ASP A 577 13.09 -6.25 -2.49
CA ASP A 577 12.87 -5.38 -1.33
C ASP A 577 13.97 -4.32 -1.16
N SER A 578 15.20 -4.63 -1.60
CA SER A 578 16.37 -3.80 -1.32
C SER A 578 16.59 -2.60 -2.25
N SER A 579 15.96 -2.57 -3.43
CA SER A 579 16.25 -1.55 -4.45
C SER A 579 15.11 -1.36 -5.44
N LEU A 580 14.75 -0.09 -5.73
CA LEU A 580 13.81 0.25 -6.81
C LEU A 580 14.28 -0.26 -8.17
N SER A 581 15.59 -0.31 -8.35
CA SER A 581 16.21 -0.81 -9.56
C SER A 581 15.84 -2.28 -9.83
N ALA A 582 15.51 -3.08 -8.81
CA ALA A 582 15.05 -4.46 -9.00
C ALA A 582 13.66 -4.57 -9.68
N LEU A 583 12.90 -3.47 -9.73
CA LEU A 583 11.55 -3.39 -10.30
C LEU A 583 11.55 -2.98 -11.79
N ASP A 584 12.72 -2.78 -12.42
CA ASP A 584 12.84 -2.34 -13.81
C ASP A 584 13.03 -3.48 -14.84
N GLY A 585 12.77 -4.72 -14.43
CA GLY A 585 12.91 -5.93 -15.27
C GLY A 585 14.29 -6.56 -15.30
N ARG A 586 15.31 -5.99 -14.64
CA ARG A 586 16.65 -6.62 -14.56
C ARG A 586 16.66 -8.02 -13.94
N LEU A 587 15.67 -8.35 -13.11
CA LEU A 587 15.54 -9.67 -12.49
C LEU A 587 14.92 -10.72 -13.41
N ASP A 588 14.42 -10.35 -14.60
CA ASP A 588 13.66 -11.26 -15.46
C ASP A 588 14.49 -12.46 -15.90
N MET A 589 15.70 -12.24 -16.40
CA MET A 589 16.59 -13.34 -16.81
C MET A 589 17.03 -14.24 -15.65
N PRO A 590 17.51 -13.71 -14.50
CA PRO A 590 17.72 -14.52 -13.29
C PRO A 590 16.50 -15.34 -12.87
N MET A 591 15.30 -14.76 -12.92
CA MET A 591 14.05 -15.45 -12.60
C MET A 591 13.76 -16.58 -13.60
N ARG A 592 13.94 -16.37 -14.91
CA ARG A 592 13.79 -17.43 -15.92
C ARG A 592 14.73 -18.61 -15.67
N VAL A 593 15.98 -18.34 -15.30
CA VAL A 593 16.94 -19.39 -14.94
C VAL A 593 16.47 -20.13 -13.68
N LEU A 594 16.01 -19.40 -12.66
CA LEU A 594 15.46 -20.00 -11.44
C LEU A 594 14.20 -20.84 -11.72
N GLN A 595 13.35 -20.44 -12.67
CA GLN A 595 12.19 -21.19 -13.11
C GLN A 595 12.56 -22.57 -13.70
N LEU A 596 13.66 -22.67 -14.45
CA LEU A 596 14.16 -23.95 -14.97
C LEU A 596 14.57 -24.90 -13.83
N VAL A 597 15.23 -24.38 -12.79
CA VAL A 597 15.58 -25.16 -11.59
C VAL A 597 14.32 -25.52 -10.79
N THR A 598 13.35 -24.61 -10.74
CA THR A 598 12.05 -24.82 -10.10
C THR A 598 11.28 -25.96 -10.78
N LEU A 599 11.30 -26.05 -12.11
CA LEU A 599 10.73 -27.18 -12.87
C LEU A 599 11.37 -28.51 -12.47
N ALA A 600 12.71 -28.53 -12.31
CA ALA A 600 13.41 -29.72 -11.85
C ALA A 600 12.95 -30.11 -10.43
N ALA A 601 12.77 -29.17 -9.50
CA ALA A 601 12.31 -29.47 -8.15
C ALA A 601 10.96 -30.21 -8.11
N VAL A 602 10.03 -29.91 -9.02
CA VAL A 602 8.73 -30.61 -9.12
C VAL A 602 8.90 -32.10 -9.39
N ALA A 603 9.92 -32.51 -10.16
CA ALA A 603 10.23 -33.93 -10.38
C ALA A 603 10.68 -34.67 -9.10
N GLY A 604 11.01 -33.96 -8.02
CA GLY A 604 11.29 -34.53 -6.71
C GLY A 604 10.10 -35.27 -6.08
N VAL A 605 8.87 -34.88 -6.42
CA VAL A 605 7.64 -35.54 -5.92
C VAL A 605 7.54 -36.99 -6.40
N PRO A 606 7.49 -37.31 -7.72
CA PRO A 606 7.42 -38.70 -8.16
C PRO A 606 8.66 -39.52 -7.77
N ILE A 607 9.85 -38.89 -7.68
CA ILE A 607 11.08 -39.56 -7.26
C ILE A 607 11.02 -39.97 -5.79
N SER A 608 10.57 -39.08 -4.91
CA SER A 608 10.41 -39.39 -3.49
C SER A 608 9.31 -40.43 -3.26
N ALA A 609 8.22 -40.37 -4.04
CA ALA A 609 7.14 -41.37 -4.01
C ALA A 609 7.64 -42.76 -4.45
N TRP A 610 8.45 -42.81 -5.51
CA TRP A 610 9.09 -44.06 -5.94
C TRP A 610 10.03 -44.63 -4.87
N ASN A 611 10.83 -43.77 -4.23
CA ASN A 611 11.66 -44.17 -3.10
C ASN A 611 10.82 -44.70 -1.93
N ALA A 612 9.71 -44.04 -1.58
CA ALA A 612 8.80 -44.51 -0.54
C ALA A 612 8.20 -45.87 -0.90
N TRP A 613 7.70 -46.05 -2.12
CA TRP A 613 7.17 -47.33 -2.59
C TRP A 613 8.18 -48.48 -2.46
N LEU A 614 9.44 -48.25 -2.88
CA LEU A 614 10.52 -49.24 -2.72
C LEU A 614 10.83 -49.56 -1.25
N VAL A 615 10.79 -48.54 -0.37
CA VAL A 615 11.02 -48.70 1.07
C VAL A 615 9.87 -49.46 1.74
N TRP A 616 8.63 -49.23 1.32
CA TRP A 616 7.44 -49.88 1.89
C TRP A 616 7.33 -51.35 1.50
N ASN A 617 7.66 -51.67 0.25
CA ASN A 617 7.65 -53.05 -0.27
C ASN A 617 8.92 -53.85 0.09
N GLY A 618 9.93 -53.20 0.68
CA GLY A 618 11.12 -53.85 1.18
C GLY A 618 11.03 -54.24 2.66
N ASP A 619 11.97 -55.10 3.08
CA ASP A 619 12.23 -55.41 4.48
C ASP A 619 12.99 -54.26 5.15
N ARG A 620 12.25 -53.23 5.57
CA ARG A 620 12.77 -52.00 6.20
C ARG A 620 12.06 -51.74 7.52
N GLY A 621 12.80 -51.22 8.49
CA GLY A 621 12.26 -50.84 9.79
C GLY A 621 11.19 -49.75 9.69
N ARG A 622 10.26 -49.73 10.67
CA ARG A 622 9.11 -48.81 10.72
C ARG A 622 9.51 -47.33 10.61
N LEU A 623 10.61 -46.93 11.25
CA LEU A 623 11.13 -45.56 11.19
C LEU A 623 11.60 -45.15 9.79
N VAL A 624 12.20 -46.07 9.03
CA VAL A 624 12.66 -45.80 7.65
C VAL A 624 11.47 -45.64 6.72
N LYS A 625 10.43 -46.46 6.91
CA LYS A 625 9.14 -46.31 6.22
C LYS A 625 8.55 -44.94 6.54
N LEU A 626 8.32 -44.62 7.80
CA LEU A 626 7.80 -43.31 8.23
C LEU A 626 8.58 -42.14 7.61
N TRP A 627 9.92 -42.13 7.71
CA TRP A 627 10.74 -41.06 7.14
C TRP A 627 10.60 -40.94 5.62
N ALA A 628 10.44 -42.06 4.91
CA ALA A 628 10.23 -42.03 3.46
C ALA A 628 8.89 -41.37 3.08
N ALA A 629 7.80 -41.55 3.86
CA ALA A 629 6.57 -40.79 3.65
C ALA A 629 6.73 -39.32 4.00
N LEU A 630 7.45 -39.01 5.09
CA LEU A 630 7.73 -37.63 5.46
C LEU A 630 8.48 -36.88 4.37
N ILE A 631 9.42 -37.53 3.66
CA ILE A 631 10.10 -36.90 2.52
C ILE A 631 9.12 -36.60 1.37
N VAL A 632 8.19 -37.52 1.07
CA VAL A 632 7.13 -37.26 0.07
C VAL A 632 6.30 -36.06 0.48
N PHE A 633 5.92 -35.99 1.76
CA PHE A 633 5.22 -34.83 2.32
C PHE A 633 6.03 -33.54 2.13
N GLY A 634 7.31 -33.51 2.50
CA GLY A 634 8.16 -32.33 2.29
C GLY A 634 8.30 -31.91 0.83
N MET A 635 8.36 -32.86 -0.11
CA MET A 635 8.37 -32.57 -1.55
C MET A 635 7.03 -32.01 -2.03
N LEU A 636 5.91 -32.56 -1.55
CA LEU A 636 4.57 -32.05 -1.83
C LEU A 636 4.38 -30.63 -1.27
N THR A 637 4.94 -30.33 -0.10
CA THR A 637 4.96 -28.98 0.47
C THR A 637 5.64 -27.99 -0.48
N VAL A 638 6.83 -28.31 -1.00
CA VAL A 638 7.53 -27.42 -1.95
C VAL A 638 6.78 -27.31 -3.27
N ALA A 639 6.22 -28.40 -3.79
CA ALA A 639 5.39 -28.35 -5.00
C ALA A 639 4.15 -27.47 -4.81
N TRP A 640 3.50 -27.55 -3.65
CA TRP A 640 2.38 -26.68 -3.29
C TRP A 640 2.79 -25.20 -3.25
N ILE A 641 3.93 -24.86 -2.62
CA ILE A 641 4.48 -23.49 -2.62
C ILE A 641 4.68 -22.98 -4.05
N ILE A 642 5.34 -23.78 -4.90
CA ILE A 642 5.62 -23.45 -6.30
C ILE A 642 4.33 -23.15 -7.07
N LEU A 643 3.29 -23.97 -6.88
CA LEU A 643 2.01 -23.81 -7.58
C LEU A 643 1.18 -22.64 -7.02
N ARG A 644 1.07 -22.53 -5.69
CA ARG A 644 0.25 -21.49 -5.03
C ARG A 644 0.75 -20.09 -5.36
N PHE A 645 2.06 -19.88 -5.26
CA PHE A 645 2.69 -18.59 -5.54
C PHE A 645 3.17 -18.50 -6.98
N ARG A 646 2.73 -19.40 -7.86
CA ARG A 646 2.96 -19.30 -9.31
C ARG A 646 4.42 -19.04 -9.67
N PHE A 647 5.37 -19.67 -8.98
CA PHE A 647 6.80 -19.52 -9.26
C PHE A 647 7.14 -19.90 -10.71
N LEU A 648 6.32 -20.71 -11.37
CA LEU A 648 6.46 -21.13 -12.76
C LEU A 648 5.60 -20.33 -13.76
N THR A 649 5.14 -19.13 -13.40
CA THR A 649 4.36 -18.25 -14.29
C THR A 649 5.13 -17.89 -15.56
N LEU A 650 4.43 -17.87 -16.70
CA LEU A 650 4.98 -17.36 -17.95
C LEU A 650 5.08 -15.84 -17.92
N ASP A 651 4.21 -15.18 -17.17
CA ASP A 651 4.23 -13.74 -16.98
C ASP A 651 5.10 -13.36 -15.77
N LEU A 652 6.19 -12.62 -16.02
CA LEU A 652 7.06 -12.07 -14.96
C LEU A 652 6.67 -10.64 -14.57
N ASN A 653 5.43 -10.28 -14.84
CA ASN A 653 4.82 -9.08 -14.33
C ASN A 653 4.29 -9.36 -12.92
N PHE A 654 4.60 -8.49 -11.96
CA PHE A 654 4.31 -8.76 -10.55
C PHE A 654 4.15 -7.51 -9.72
#